data_AF-A0A7S7NXZ1-F1
#
_entry.id   AF-A0A7S7NXZ1-F1
#
_cell.length_a   1.000
_cell.length_b   1.000
_cell.length_c   1.000
_cell.angle_alpha   90.00
_cell.angle_beta   90.00
_cell.angle_gamma   90.00
#
_symmetry.space_group_name_H-M   'P 1'
#
loop_
_entity.id
_entity.type
_entity.pdbx_description
1 polymer ?
#
loop_
_entity_poly.entity_id
_entity_poly.type
_entity_poly.pdbx_seq_one_letter_code
_entity_poly.pdbx_strand_id
1 'polypeptide(L)'
;MRSALCPARDRLLASWQKLGVVRAADAETLFHVLVVLLETVPELPSAGVVDPLPSGWSETEVPVRATAANPRAYRGTKYQPPKRRRLPETDVRPHLCHARALPVLVAPLLQFLGGVRARLLKAGYSASALDGLEPELQPGSFSKAPWRLPGPFVRLLWPTIRTKPVRQQSRLLALFSRLSLGIDARALSAFARLVSLGDAEGACAWGEASGRLATVHRPLFFQLVLETGSHSAKPSRELLCAIEEAGQVVADEHLAVWLEQLLLTAPSGASSDYLMAGLRLTAQFNPQRRFDEIGQCSAFPEQVVREVRARLELSPWLVSALWEMCGRMAGLAEAIARSRWREFAIPAASRYFEMLVSVEQYDMPQRTAQRKWGAIAGLLARMEEVVLGVRPEYQEKWMEHVADWLWYWDNPTTIRRCLPVGFTLLSRICATPFGLGSNAARAWLTLLEMERETELARLVAAPDRCLQVLEKACERDSDSVLLARGLGALAKFQAVFIVNAFLAEPKRLCRSAKVLGSMSAPLREQVVKEARGHPLFRIDPTAKPVKEVCREIAENLRDGYENPVPARLKSWLQGEVTLTPARLERYQRVLSQNLVLTRLSVIEAAALAALQRGLPAMEMTGEGEHALRLLGSIGSNRRGLRKFLRAYWAGDTAYLAKHPATNEWYRKHPGVAREVWERGIPFESGCYRIELEQDPFEVLKLGTYVGSCLAVGGLCSESAVAALVDVNKQVLYLRDERRRVIARQLIAISDDDRLVCFPVYPGSAAREAKTLFRDFDYAFAAELGVPVYVSKEGDDDYSVGCVLSDAWWDDGSWDFEVGAALLSTKRRANLG
;
A
#
# COMPACT_ATOMS: atom_id res chain seq x y z
N MET A 1 -24.91 -8.59 -9.74
CA MET A 1 -26.07 -9.39 -10.19
C MET A 1 -27.14 -8.44 -10.73
N ARG A 2 -27.39 -8.41 -12.05
CA ARG A 2 -28.51 -7.62 -12.62
C ARG A 2 -29.82 -8.37 -12.36
N SER A 3 -30.41 -8.21 -11.17
CA SER A 3 -31.76 -8.72 -10.92
C SER A 3 -32.73 -8.06 -11.90
N ALA A 4 -33.65 -8.85 -12.47
CA ALA A 4 -34.64 -8.34 -13.40
C ALA A 4 -35.40 -7.15 -12.77
N LEU A 5 -35.66 -6.10 -13.56
CA LEU A 5 -36.45 -4.91 -13.18
C LEU A 5 -37.80 -5.24 -12.51
N CYS A 6 -38.32 -6.45 -12.75
CA CYS A 6 -39.53 -6.98 -12.14
C CYS A 6 -39.20 -8.37 -11.56
N PRO A 7 -39.36 -8.61 -10.24
CA PRO A 7 -39.16 -9.92 -9.63
C PRO A 7 -39.99 -11.03 -10.27
N ALA A 8 -41.14 -10.68 -10.87
CA ALA A 8 -42.04 -11.58 -11.59
C ALA A 8 -41.80 -11.64 -13.11
N ARG A 9 -40.69 -11.09 -13.63
CA ARG A 9 -40.43 -10.94 -15.09
C ARG A 9 -40.70 -12.20 -15.89
N ASP A 10 -40.13 -13.33 -15.50
CA ASP A 10 -40.21 -14.55 -16.31
C ASP A 10 -41.65 -15.11 -16.34
N ARG A 11 -42.35 -15.03 -15.20
CA ARG A 11 -43.76 -15.41 -15.08
C ARG A 11 -44.67 -14.49 -15.89
N LEU A 12 -44.40 -13.19 -15.86
CA LEU A 12 -45.13 -12.19 -16.62
C LEU A 12 -44.92 -12.40 -18.12
N LEU A 13 -43.68 -12.60 -18.58
CA LEU A 13 -43.37 -12.89 -19.99
C LEU A 13 -44.03 -14.18 -20.48
N ALA A 14 -44.00 -15.24 -19.67
CA ALA A 14 -44.67 -16.49 -20.01
C ALA A 14 -46.19 -16.31 -20.15
N SER A 15 -46.82 -15.60 -19.22
CA SER A 15 -48.26 -15.31 -19.29
C SER A 15 -48.59 -14.37 -20.45
N TRP A 16 -47.77 -13.36 -20.70
CA TRP A 16 -47.91 -12.46 -21.83
C TRP A 16 -47.84 -13.19 -23.17
N GLN A 17 -46.88 -14.10 -23.34
CA GLN A 17 -46.76 -14.93 -24.55
C GLN A 17 -47.97 -15.85 -24.75
N LYS A 18 -48.47 -16.47 -23.67
CA LYS A 18 -49.67 -17.32 -23.71
C LYS A 18 -50.91 -16.56 -24.17
N LEU A 19 -51.00 -15.28 -23.83
CA LEU A 19 -52.12 -14.42 -24.23
C LEU A 19 -52.06 -13.95 -25.68
N GLY A 20 -50.95 -14.21 -26.39
CA GLY A 20 -50.82 -13.93 -27.82
C GLY A 20 -51.53 -14.94 -28.74
N VAL A 21 -51.89 -16.12 -28.22
CA VAL A 21 -52.46 -17.23 -28.99
C VAL A 21 -53.59 -17.92 -28.22
N VAL A 22 -54.61 -17.14 -27.83
CA VAL A 22 -55.74 -17.66 -27.06
C VAL A 22 -56.84 -18.16 -27.96
N ARG A 23 -57.46 -19.29 -27.62
CA ARG A 23 -58.52 -19.90 -28.43
C ARG A 23 -59.92 -19.73 -27.86
N ALA A 24 -60.07 -19.52 -26.55
CA ALA A 24 -61.38 -19.39 -25.91
C ALA A 24 -61.31 -18.56 -24.62
N ALA A 25 -62.44 -18.00 -24.20
CA ALA A 25 -62.57 -17.44 -22.86
C ALA A 25 -62.73 -18.57 -21.82
N ASP A 26 -61.63 -19.05 -21.25
CA ASP A 26 -61.60 -20.16 -20.30
C ASP A 26 -60.77 -19.86 -19.02
N ALA A 27 -60.69 -20.83 -18.12
CA ALA A 27 -59.95 -20.70 -16.86
C ALA A 27 -58.42 -20.54 -17.07
N GLU A 28 -57.84 -21.08 -18.14
CA GLU A 28 -56.41 -20.92 -18.44
C GLU A 28 -56.12 -19.50 -18.92
N THR A 29 -56.99 -18.97 -19.77
CA THR A 29 -56.96 -17.59 -20.25
C THR A 29 -57.12 -16.62 -19.09
N LEU A 30 -58.13 -16.83 -18.22
CA LEU A 30 -58.31 -15.99 -17.04
C LEU A 30 -57.09 -16.04 -16.12
N PHE A 31 -56.47 -17.21 -15.92
CA PHE A 31 -55.26 -17.32 -15.11
C PHE A 31 -54.15 -16.41 -15.63
N HIS A 32 -53.85 -16.47 -16.94
CA HIS A 32 -52.80 -15.64 -17.52
C HIS A 32 -53.18 -14.15 -17.57
N VAL A 33 -54.44 -13.82 -17.84
CA VAL A 33 -54.97 -12.45 -17.76
C VAL A 33 -54.78 -11.89 -16.35
N LEU A 34 -55.16 -12.64 -15.32
CA LEU A 34 -55.02 -12.20 -13.93
C LEU A 34 -53.55 -12.10 -13.51
N VAL A 35 -52.65 -12.98 -13.97
CA VAL A 35 -51.20 -12.79 -13.73
C VAL A 35 -50.71 -11.47 -14.30
N VAL A 36 -51.10 -11.12 -15.53
CA VAL A 36 -50.72 -9.84 -16.15
C VAL A 36 -51.31 -8.67 -15.38
N LEU A 37 -52.60 -8.70 -15.07
CA LEU A 37 -53.26 -7.61 -14.33
C LEU A 37 -52.79 -7.52 -12.87
N LEU A 38 -52.27 -8.60 -12.30
CA LEU A 38 -51.70 -8.58 -10.97
C LEU A 38 -50.35 -7.84 -10.93
N GLU A 39 -49.58 -7.86 -12.01
CA GLU A 39 -48.23 -7.30 -12.06
C GLU A 39 -48.15 -5.99 -12.87
N THR A 40 -49.21 -5.65 -13.60
CA THR A 40 -49.23 -4.51 -14.53
C THR A 40 -50.58 -3.80 -14.51
N VAL A 41 -50.68 -2.69 -15.24
CA VAL A 41 -51.91 -1.94 -15.48
C VAL A 41 -52.04 -1.64 -16.97
N PRO A 42 -53.26 -1.51 -17.51
CA PRO A 42 -53.47 -1.02 -18.87
C PRO A 42 -52.95 0.41 -19.03
N GLU A 43 -52.60 0.79 -20.27
CA GLU A 43 -52.32 2.17 -20.60
C GLU A 43 -53.58 3.04 -20.47
N LEU A 44 -53.43 4.17 -19.77
CA LEU A 44 -54.41 5.24 -19.72
C LEU A 44 -54.40 6.00 -21.06
N PRO A 45 -55.55 6.53 -21.50
CA PRO A 45 -56.02 6.46 -22.88
C PRO A 45 -55.01 7.00 -23.91
N SER A 46 -54.34 6.08 -24.61
CA SER A 46 -53.80 6.34 -25.94
C SER A 46 -54.90 6.08 -26.97
N ALA A 47 -54.95 6.87 -28.04
CA ALA A 47 -56.01 6.85 -29.08
C ALA A 47 -55.95 5.60 -29.99
N GLY A 48 -55.54 4.45 -29.46
CA GLY A 48 -55.47 3.19 -30.18
C GLY A 48 -56.84 2.55 -30.35
N VAL A 49 -57.21 2.22 -31.58
CA VAL A 49 -58.34 1.35 -31.86
C VAL A 49 -57.90 -0.07 -31.57
N VAL A 50 -58.60 -0.76 -30.67
CA VAL A 50 -58.42 -2.20 -30.43
C VAL A 50 -59.47 -2.93 -31.24
N ASP A 51 -59.05 -3.90 -32.04
CA ASP A 51 -59.96 -4.74 -32.82
C ASP A 51 -60.95 -5.47 -31.90
N PRO A 52 -62.23 -5.58 -32.28
CA PRO A 52 -63.21 -6.27 -31.46
C PRO A 52 -62.86 -7.75 -31.30
N LEU A 53 -63.15 -8.33 -30.14
CA LEU A 53 -63.01 -9.76 -29.91
C LEU A 53 -63.88 -10.55 -30.92
N PRO A 54 -63.43 -11.74 -31.35
CA PRO A 54 -64.17 -12.54 -32.33
C PRO A 54 -65.60 -12.86 -31.86
N SER A 55 -66.53 -12.90 -32.82
CA SER A 55 -67.89 -13.39 -32.59
C SER A 55 -67.84 -14.83 -32.06
N GLY A 56 -68.31 -15.03 -30.83
CA GLY A 56 -68.25 -16.33 -30.13
C GLY A 56 -67.14 -16.45 -29.09
N TRP A 57 -66.38 -15.38 -28.79
CA TRP A 57 -65.36 -15.38 -27.72
C TRP A 57 -65.86 -15.88 -26.36
N SER A 58 -67.11 -15.57 -26.03
CA SER A 58 -67.79 -15.99 -24.79
C SER A 58 -68.44 -17.37 -24.86
N GLU A 59 -68.39 -18.05 -26.01
CA GLU A 59 -68.93 -19.41 -26.17
C GLU A 59 -67.93 -20.43 -25.59
N THR A 60 -68.26 -21.02 -24.45
CA THR A 60 -67.48 -22.11 -23.87
C THR A 60 -67.53 -23.32 -24.79
N GLU A 61 -66.37 -23.95 -25.11
CA GLU A 61 -66.37 -25.25 -25.80
C GLU A 61 -67.19 -26.24 -24.96
N VAL A 62 -68.40 -26.55 -25.41
CA VAL A 62 -69.24 -27.55 -24.74
C VAL A 62 -68.56 -28.91 -24.93
N PRO A 63 -68.11 -29.57 -23.85
CA PRO A 63 -67.57 -30.91 -23.99
C PRO A 63 -68.68 -31.80 -24.53
N VAL A 64 -68.41 -32.49 -25.66
CA VAL A 64 -69.35 -33.44 -26.25
C VAL A 64 -69.59 -34.56 -25.23
N ARG A 65 -70.67 -34.47 -24.46
CA ARG A 65 -71.10 -35.54 -23.55
C ARG A 65 -71.59 -36.71 -24.40
N ALA A 66 -71.11 -37.91 -24.09
CA ALA A 66 -71.73 -39.13 -24.57
C ALA A 66 -73.19 -39.13 -24.08
N THR A 67 -74.13 -39.09 -25.00
CA THR A 67 -75.56 -39.15 -24.67
C THR A 67 -75.94 -40.58 -24.29
N ALA A 68 -76.94 -40.75 -23.43
CA ALA A 68 -77.44 -42.06 -23.00
C ALA A 68 -77.89 -42.96 -24.17
N ALA A 69 -78.18 -42.37 -25.33
CA ALA A 69 -78.50 -43.08 -26.56
C ALA A 69 -77.28 -43.72 -27.27
N ASN A 70 -76.05 -43.40 -26.87
CA ASN A 70 -74.84 -43.97 -27.50
C ASN A 70 -73.63 -44.03 -26.54
N PRO A 71 -73.60 -45.00 -25.59
CA PRO A 71 -72.53 -45.12 -24.59
C PRO A 71 -71.18 -45.62 -25.14
N ARG A 72 -71.09 -46.01 -26.42
CA ARG A 72 -69.86 -46.53 -27.07
C ARG A 72 -69.43 -45.75 -28.33
N ALA A 73 -69.74 -44.46 -28.41
CA ALA A 73 -69.74 -43.72 -29.68
C ALA A 73 -68.44 -43.64 -30.51
N TYR A 74 -67.26 -44.09 -30.07
CA TYR A 74 -66.03 -43.92 -30.86
C TYR A 74 -65.01 -45.09 -30.80
N ARG A 75 -65.47 -46.34 -30.90
CA ARG A 75 -64.62 -47.44 -31.40
C ARG A 75 -65.30 -48.09 -32.61
N GLY A 76 -64.86 -47.72 -33.81
CA GLY A 76 -65.12 -48.49 -35.03
C GLY A 76 -66.21 -48.00 -35.99
N THR A 77 -66.71 -46.76 -35.91
CA THR A 77 -67.69 -46.24 -36.87
C THR A 77 -67.10 -45.21 -37.85
N LYS A 78 -67.56 -45.31 -39.11
CA LYS A 78 -67.20 -44.50 -40.29
C LYS A 78 -67.59 -43.00 -40.18
N TYR A 79 -68.28 -42.63 -39.10
CA TYR A 79 -68.72 -41.25 -38.84
C TYR A 79 -67.73 -40.57 -37.90
N GLN A 80 -66.91 -39.68 -38.46
CA GLN A 80 -66.09 -38.78 -37.65
C GLN A 80 -67.02 -37.93 -36.76
N PRO A 81 -66.67 -37.69 -35.48
CA PRO A 81 -67.36 -36.70 -34.66
C PRO A 81 -67.45 -35.38 -35.44
N PRO A 82 -68.49 -34.55 -35.24
CA PRO A 82 -68.52 -33.19 -35.78
C PRO A 82 -67.17 -32.55 -35.49
N LYS A 83 -66.45 -32.12 -36.55
CA LYS A 83 -65.16 -31.47 -36.39
C LYS A 83 -65.37 -30.35 -35.39
N ARG A 84 -64.69 -30.43 -34.24
CA ARG A 84 -64.75 -29.39 -33.21
C ARG A 84 -64.55 -28.06 -33.92
N ARG A 85 -65.48 -27.12 -33.70
CA ARG A 85 -65.36 -25.77 -34.22
C ARG A 85 -64.07 -25.19 -33.62
N ARG A 86 -62.98 -25.22 -34.38
CA ARG A 86 -61.71 -24.64 -33.94
C ARG A 86 -61.91 -23.14 -33.94
N LEU A 87 -62.02 -22.57 -32.75
CA LEU A 87 -61.98 -21.12 -32.60
C LEU A 87 -60.62 -20.62 -33.11
N PRO A 88 -60.59 -19.52 -33.88
CA PRO A 88 -59.35 -18.96 -34.37
C PRO A 88 -58.48 -18.49 -33.20
N GLU A 89 -57.16 -18.64 -33.33
CA GLU A 89 -56.24 -18.07 -32.35
C GLU A 89 -56.37 -16.55 -32.37
N THR A 90 -56.59 -16.00 -31.19
CA THR A 90 -56.86 -14.58 -30.96
C THR A 90 -55.80 -14.03 -30.02
N ASP A 91 -55.16 -12.96 -30.44
CA ASP A 91 -54.24 -12.21 -29.59
C ASP A 91 -55.04 -11.25 -28.69
N VAL A 92 -55.10 -11.53 -27.39
CA VAL A 92 -55.83 -10.70 -26.43
C VAL A 92 -54.93 -9.68 -25.73
N ARG A 93 -53.63 -9.64 -26.04
CA ARG A 93 -52.68 -8.66 -25.46
C ARG A 93 -53.09 -7.20 -25.73
N PRO A 94 -53.55 -6.81 -26.94
CA PRO A 94 -53.98 -5.43 -27.18
C PRO A 94 -55.14 -4.98 -26.27
N HIS A 95 -56.02 -5.91 -25.90
CA HIS A 95 -57.14 -5.65 -25.01
C HIS A 95 -56.68 -5.43 -23.55
N LEU A 96 -55.60 -6.07 -23.13
CA LEU A 96 -54.98 -5.86 -21.82
C LEU A 96 -54.20 -4.55 -21.73
N CYS A 97 -53.67 -4.08 -22.85
CA CYS A 97 -53.02 -2.77 -22.92
C CYS A 97 -54.00 -1.59 -22.87
N HIS A 98 -55.29 -1.80 -23.14
CA HIS A 98 -56.24 -0.70 -23.34
C HIS A 98 -57.37 -0.68 -22.30
N ALA A 99 -57.39 0.36 -21.46
CA ALA A 99 -58.31 0.46 -20.31
C ALA A 99 -59.80 0.33 -20.67
N ARG A 100 -60.23 0.77 -21.87
CA ARG A 100 -61.63 0.63 -22.32
C ARG A 100 -61.97 -0.75 -22.88
N ALA A 101 -60.97 -1.48 -23.39
CA ALA A 101 -61.16 -2.81 -23.97
C ALA A 101 -61.07 -3.91 -22.89
N LEU A 102 -60.38 -3.63 -21.79
CA LEU A 102 -60.17 -4.56 -20.69
C LEU A 102 -61.48 -5.10 -20.06
N PRO A 103 -62.52 -4.29 -19.78
CA PRO A 103 -63.81 -4.83 -19.28
C PRO A 103 -64.46 -5.82 -20.25
N VAL A 104 -64.34 -5.58 -21.57
CA VAL A 104 -64.91 -6.44 -22.61
C VAL A 104 -64.20 -7.80 -22.64
N LEU A 105 -62.88 -7.81 -22.44
CA LEU A 105 -62.10 -9.04 -22.32
C LEU A 105 -62.42 -9.81 -21.03
N VAL A 106 -62.47 -9.13 -19.89
CA VAL A 106 -62.55 -9.76 -18.57
C VAL A 106 -63.96 -10.25 -18.24
N ALA A 107 -65.01 -9.53 -18.63
CA ALA A 107 -66.40 -9.87 -18.30
C ALA A 107 -66.78 -11.35 -18.55
N PRO A 108 -66.54 -11.96 -19.74
CA PRO A 108 -66.86 -13.37 -19.98
C PRO A 108 -65.95 -14.35 -19.24
N LEU A 109 -64.77 -13.91 -18.78
CA LEU A 109 -63.82 -14.74 -18.05
C LEU A 109 -64.16 -14.84 -16.56
N LEU A 110 -64.83 -13.84 -15.96
CA LEU A 110 -65.09 -13.77 -14.51
C LEU A 110 -65.83 -14.99 -13.94
N GLN A 111 -66.61 -15.71 -14.76
CA GLN A 111 -67.27 -16.97 -14.35
C GLN A 111 -66.27 -18.05 -13.87
N PHE A 112 -65.01 -17.99 -14.30
CA PHE A 112 -63.96 -18.94 -13.90
C PHE A 112 -63.16 -18.49 -12.67
N LEU A 113 -63.45 -17.31 -12.10
CA LEU A 113 -62.66 -16.69 -11.03
C LEU A 113 -62.48 -17.62 -9.82
N GLY A 114 -63.54 -18.29 -9.38
CA GLY A 114 -63.49 -19.20 -8.24
C GLY A 114 -62.45 -20.33 -8.40
N GLY A 115 -62.34 -20.92 -9.59
CA GLY A 115 -61.36 -21.98 -9.89
C GLY A 115 -59.93 -21.46 -10.09
N VAL A 116 -59.79 -20.28 -10.69
CA VAL A 116 -58.48 -19.66 -10.97
C VAL A 116 -57.84 -19.08 -9.71
N ARG A 117 -58.65 -18.56 -8.77
CA ARG A 117 -58.20 -17.98 -7.50
C ARG A 117 -57.30 -18.94 -6.72
N ALA A 118 -57.72 -20.20 -6.57
CA ALA A 118 -56.93 -21.24 -5.90
C ALA A 118 -55.58 -21.50 -6.61
N ARG A 119 -55.57 -21.46 -7.94
CA ARG A 119 -54.36 -21.65 -8.75
C ARG A 119 -53.38 -20.47 -8.60
N LEU A 120 -53.87 -19.24 -8.50
CA LEU A 120 -53.05 -18.04 -8.26
C LEU A 120 -52.44 -18.04 -6.86
N LEU A 121 -53.21 -18.44 -5.84
CA LEU A 121 -52.68 -18.63 -4.47
C LEU A 121 -51.55 -19.67 -4.46
N LYS A 122 -51.72 -20.81 -5.15
CA LYS A 122 -50.66 -21.83 -5.30
C LYS A 122 -49.44 -21.33 -6.08
N ALA A 123 -49.63 -20.36 -6.99
CA ALA A 123 -48.55 -19.69 -7.71
C ALA A 123 -47.83 -18.62 -6.86
N GLY A 124 -48.23 -18.41 -5.60
CA GLY A 124 -47.57 -17.49 -4.67
C GLY A 124 -48.16 -16.08 -4.61
N TYR A 125 -49.33 -15.83 -5.22
CA TYR A 125 -50.06 -14.57 -5.04
C TYR A 125 -50.79 -14.56 -3.69
N SER A 126 -50.85 -13.41 -3.01
CA SER A 126 -51.60 -13.30 -1.75
C SER A 126 -53.11 -13.17 -2.01
N ALA A 127 -53.92 -13.62 -1.05
CA ALA A 127 -55.37 -13.40 -1.10
C ALA A 127 -55.70 -11.90 -1.19
N SER A 128 -54.97 -11.05 -0.44
CA SER A 128 -55.12 -9.60 -0.50
C SER A 128 -54.85 -9.01 -1.89
N ALA A 129 -53.87 -9.56 -2.64
CA ALA A 129 -53.57 -9.13 -4.01
C ALA A 129 -54.76 -9.35 -4.94
N LEU A 130 -55.42 -10.49 -4.77
CA LEU A 130 -56.59 -10.90 -5.56
C LEU A 130 -57.82 -10.07 -5.17
N ASP A 131 -58.07 -9.91 -3.88
CA ASP A 131 -59.18 -9.11 -3.35
C ASP A 131 -59.07 -7.63 -3.74
N GLY A 132 -57.84 -7.10 -3.84
CA GLY A 132 -57.60 -5.73 -4.29
C GLY A 132 -57.80 -5.53 -5.80
N LEU A 133 -57.65 -6.57 -6.62
CA LEU A 133 -57.82 -6.50 -8.07
C LEU A 133 -59.29 -6.63 -8.48
N GLU A 134 -60.07 -7.45 -7.79
CA GLU A 134 -61.46 -7.78 -8.14
C GLU A 134 -62.39 -6.54 -8.32
N PRO A 135 -62.30 -5.47 -7.51
CA PRO A 135 -63.04 -4.23 -7.74
C PRO A 135 -62.66 -3.50 -9.04
N GLU A 136 -61.42 -3.63 -9.51
CA GLU A 136 -60.92 -2.99 -10.74
C GLU A 136 -61.43 -3.70 -12.01
N LEU A 137 -61.78 -4.98 -11.90
CA LEU A 137 -62.30 -5.79 -12.99
C LEU A 137 -63.77 -5.50 -13.33
N GLN A 138 -64.47 -4.75 -12.47
CA GLN A 138 -65.88 -4.43 -12.65
C GLN A 138 -66.10 -3.36 -13.73
N PRO A 139 -67.17 -3.46 -14.55
CA PRO A 139 -67.53 -2.44 -15.53
C PRO A 139 -67.65 -1.05 -14.88
N GLY A 140 -67.00 -0.05 -15.48
CA GLY A 140 -67.02 1.33 -15.00
C GLY A 140 -65.98 1.67 -13.93
N SER A 141 -65.16 0.73 -13.45
CA SER A 141 -64.12 1.00 -12.44
C SER A 141 -63.00 1.93 -12.92
N PHE A 142 -62.77 2.04 -14.24
CA PHE A 142 -61.79 2.95 -14.84
C PHE A 142 -62.13 4.45 -14.71
N SER A 143 -63.31 4.80 -14.20
CA SER A 143 -63.69 6.19 -13.87
C SER A 143 -63.39 6.59 -12.42
N LYS A 144 -62.94 5.65 -11.59
CA LYS A 144 -62.68 5.78 -10.14
C LYS A 144 -61.20 6.11 -9.82
N ALA A 145 -60.93 6.29 -8.52
CA ALA A 145 -59.80 7.03 -7.97
C ALA A 145 -58.36 6.61 -8.34
N PRO A 146 -57.98 5.38 -8.73
CA PRO A 146 -56.60 5.17 -9.14
C PRO A 146 -56.31 5.69 -10.55
N TRP A 147 -57.32 5.71 -11.43
CA TRP A 147 -57.17 6.07 -12.85
C TRP A 147 -57.19 7.58 -13.10
N ARG A 148 -57.41 8.38 -12.05
CA ARG A 148 -57.25 9.85 -12.03
C ARG A 148 -55.88 10.29 -11.50
N LEU A 149 -55.05 9.34 -11.06
CA LEU A 149 -53.69 9.61 -10.59
C LEU A 149 -52.75 9.84 -11.79
N PRO A 150 -51.56 10.43 -11.57
CA PRO A 150 -50.59 10.66 -12.64
C PRO A 150 -50.26 9.36 -13.39
N GLY A 151 -50.30 9.38 -14.72
CA GLY A 151 -50.09 8.19 -15.55
C GLY A 151 -48.82 7.39 -15.22
N PRO A 152 -47.64 8.02 -15.06
CA PRO A 152 -46.43 7.30 -14.65
C PRO A 152 -46.51 6.63 -13.27
N PHE A 153 -47.25 7.21 -12.32
CA PHE A 153 -47.49 6.62 -11.00
C PHE A 153 -48.35 5.36 -11.12
N VAL A 154 -49.45 5.46 -11.88
CA VAL A 154 -50.33 4.31 -12.15
C VAL A 154 -49.55 3.20 -12.83
N ARG A 155 -48.75 3.53 -13.85
CA ARG A 155 -47.99 2.53 -14.62
C ARG A 155 -46.94 1.77 -13.80
N LEU A 156 -46.18 2.45 -12.93
CA LEU A 156 -44.98 1.87 -12.32
C LEU A 156 -45.10 1.58 -10.82
N LEU A 157 -46.05 2.20 -10.11
CA LEU A 157 -46.18 2.03 -8.65
C LEU A 157 -47.51 1.37 -8.26
N TRP A 158 -48.61 1.66 -8.95
CA TRP A 158 -49.94 1.14 -8.60
C TRP A 158 -50.02 -0.38 -8.47
N PRO A 159 -49.47 -1.19 -9.42
CA PRO A 159 -49.56 -2.65 -9.32
C PRO A 159 -49.03 -3.19 -7.99
N THR A 160 -47.96 -2.58 -7.48
CA THR A 160 -47.28 -2.97 -6.25
C THR A 160 -48.01 -2.51 -4.99
N ILE A 161 -48.68 -1.35 -5.05
CA ILE A 161 -49.20 -0.67 -3.84
C ILE A 161 -50.72 -0.77 -3.67
N ARG A 162 -51.47 -1.19 -4.70
CA ARG A 162 -52.95 -1.18 -4.69
C ARG A 162 -53.58 -1.99 -3.55
N THR A 163 -52.82 -2.92 -2.98
CA THR A 163 -53.27 -3.81 -1.89
C THR A 163 -52.73 -3.39 -0.53
N LYS A 164 -51.90 -2.33 -0.50
CA LYS A 164 -51.41 -1.72 0.72
C LYS A 164 -52.50 -0.82 1.33
N PRO A 165 -52.47 -0.56 2.66
CA PRO A 165 -53.40 0.38 3.29
C PRO A 165 -53.42 1.74 2.60
N VAL A 166 -54.60 2.37 2.52
CA VAL A 166 -54.79 3.69 1.87
C VAL A 166 -53.80 4.74 2.39
N ARG A 167 -53.46 4.72 3.68
CA ARG A 167 -52.44 5.61 4.27
C ARG A 167 -51.07 5.47 3.58
N GLN A 168 -50.64 4.26 3.25
CA GLN A 168 -49.37 4.00 2.56
C GLN A 168 -49.45 4.42 1.09
N GLN A 169 -50.58 4.15 0.42
CA GLN A 169 -50.82 4.59 -0.96
C GLN A 169 -50.74 6.12 -1.07
N SER A 170 -51.42 6.84 -0.19
CA SER A 170 -51.41 8.30 -0.14
C SER A 170 -50.01 8.86 0.16
N ARG A 171 -49.24 8.22 1.04
CA ARG A 171 -47.87 8.65 1.34
C ARG A 171 -46.92 8.46 0.15
N LEU A 172 -47.02 7.33 -0.55
CA LEU A 172 -46.25 7.08 -1.77
C LEU A 172 -46.63 8.03 -2.92
N LEU A 173 -47.93 8.34 -3.06
CA LEU A 173 -48.40 9.35 -4.02
C LEU A 173 -47.87 10.74 -3.69
N ALA A 174 -47.89 11.13 -2.42
CA ALA A 174 -47.32 12.40 -1.97
C ALA A 174 -45.80 12.47 -2.25
N LEU A 175 -45.07 11.36 -2.01
CA LEU A 175 -43.64 11.27 -2.34
C LEU A 175 -43.37 11.35 -3.84
N PHE A 176 -44.16 10.65 -4.66
CA PHE A 176 -44.06 10.71 -6.11
C PHE A 176 -44.15 12.15 -6.62
N SER A 177 -45.15 12.90 -6.14
CA SER A 177 -45.33 14.31 -6.51
C SER A 177 -44.20 15.19 -5.97
N ARG A 178 -43.85 15.05 -4.68
CA ARG A 178 -42.82 15.88 -4.02
C ARG A 178 -41.43 15.70 -4.62
N LEU A 179 -41.06 14.48 -4.96
CA LEU A 179 -39.76 14.15 -5.57
C LEU A 179 -39.74 14.39 -7.09
N SER A 180 -40.86 14.82 -7.68
CA SER A 180 -41.02 15.04 -9.12
C SER A 180 -40.66 13.81 -9.97
N LEU A 181 -40.97 12.60 -9.47
CA LEU A 181 -40.61 11.35 -10.15
C LEU A 181 -41.31 11.19 -11.51
N GLY A 182 -42.40 11.91 -11.76
CA GLY A 182 -43.06 11.93 -13.06
C GLY A 182 -42.21 12.51 -14.20
N ILE A 183 -41.16 13.27 -13.88
CA ILE A 183 -40.27 13.92 -14.86
C ILE A 183 -39.02 13.06 -15.13
N ASP A 184 -38.45 12.45 -14.09
CA ASP A 184 -37.24 11.62 -14.19
C ASP A 184 -37.59 10.13 -14.26
N ALA A 185 -37.59 9.58 -15.48
CA ALA A 185 -37.90 8.18 -15.72
C ALA A 185 -36.90 7.21 -15.06
N ARG A 186 -35.63 7.61 -14.88
CA ARG A 186 -34.60 6.76 -14.22
C ARG A 186 -34.86 6.71 -12.72
N ALA A 187 -35.08 7.85 -12.08
CA ALA A 187 -35.43 7.91 -10.67
C ALA A 187 -36.73 7.14 -10.38
N LEU A 188 -37.77 7.33 -11.20
CA LEU A 188 -39.04 6.63 -11.03
C LEU A 188 -38.89 5.12 -11.19
N SER A 189 -38.12 4.66 -12.18
CA SER A 189 -37.89 3.23 -12.37
C SER A 189 -37.13 2.61 -11.20
N ALA A 190 -36.11 3.30 -10.66
CA ALA A 190 -35.36 2.82 -9.49
C ALA A 190 -36.22 2.84 -8.21
N PHE A 191 -37.01 3.90 -8.00
CA PHE A 191 -37.94 3.99 -6.87
C PHE A 191 -39.06 2.95 -6.93
N ALA A 192 -39.60 2.66 -8.12
CA ALA A 192 -40.59 1.59 -8.31
C ALA A 192 -40.02 0.21 -7.94
N ARG A 193 -38.77 -0.07 -8.33
CA ARG A 193 -38.06 -1.28 -7.90
C ARG A 193 -37.91 -1.34 -6.38
N LEU A 194 -37.53 -0.23 -5.77
CA LEU A 194 -37.40 -0.12 -4.31
C LEU A 194 -38.72 -0.44 -3.59
N VAL A 195 -39.86 0.09 -4.08
CA VAL A 195 -41.19 -0.21 -3.54
C VAL A 195 -41.59 -1.67 -3.77
N SER A 196 -41.13 -2.30 -4.85
CA SER A 196 -41.42 -3.72 -5.15
C SER A 196 -40.62 -4.71 -4.30
N LEU A 197 -39.39 -4.35 -3.93
CA LEU A 197 -38.48 -5.22 -3.19
C LEU A 197 -38.52 -4.98 -1.67
N GLY A 198 -38.75 -3.74 -1.26
CA GLY A 198 -38.84 -3.36 0.16
C GLY A 198 -40.27 -3.40 0.70
N ASP A 199 -40.41 -3.24 2.01
CA ASP A 199 -41.69 -2.90 2.60
C ASP A 199 -42.07 -1.45 2.23
N ALA A 200 -43.39 -1.15 2.15
CA ALA A 200 -43.86 0.15 1.70
C ALA A 200 -43.43 1.31 2.62
N GLU A 201 -43.19 1.04 3.91
CA GLU A 201 -42.73 2.06 4.86
C GLU A 201 -41.23 2.32 4.72
N GLY A 202 -40.43 1.28 4.49
CA GLY A 202 -39.01 1.36 4.16
C GLY A 202 -38.78 2.10 2.84
N ALA A 203 -39.55 1.76 1.80
CA ALA A 203 -39.49 2.48 0.53
C ALA A 203 -39.91 3.95 0.70
N CYS A 204 -40.93 4.26 1.52
CA CYS A 204 -41.26 5.64 1.87
C CYS A 204 -40.09 6.34 2.57
N ALA A 205 -39.46 5.71 3.56
CA ALA A 205 -38.36 6.30 4.31
C ALA A 205 -37.13 6.58 3.43
N TRP A 206 -36.77 5.65 2.53
CA TRP A 206 -35.71 5.85 1.54
C TRP A 206 -36.07 6.88 0.46
N GLY A 207 -37.36 6.96 0.07
CA GLY A 207 -37.87 8.05 -0.76
C GLY A 207 -37.72 9.41 -0.09
N GLU A 208 -38.07 9.49 1.20
CA GLU A 208 -37.85 10.68 2.03
C GLU A 208 -36.38 11.05 2.12
N ALA A 209 -35.48 10.06 2.28
CA ALA A 209 -34.02 10.24 2.26
C ALA A 209 -33.53 10.86 0.95
N SER A 210 -33.98 10.34 -0.20
CA SER A 210 -33.58 10.86 -1.52
C SER A 210 -34.00 12.32 -1.74
N GLY A 211 -35.03 12.78 -1.05
CA GLY A 211 -35.49 14.17 -1.11
C GLY A 211 -34.50 15.17 -0.51
N ARG A 212 -33.54 14.69 0.29
CA ARG A 212 -32.45 15.50 0.85
C ARG A 212 -31.29 15.71 -0.12
N LEU A 213 -31.28 14.99 -1.23
CA LEU A 213 -30.29 15.11 -2.29
C LEU A 213 -30.82 15.96 -3.44
N ALA A 214 -29.90 16.58 -4.19
CA ALA A 214 -30.21 17.26 -5.44
C ALA A 214 -30.89 16.30 -6.43
N THR A 215 -31.79 16.84 -7.26
CA THR A 215 -32.62 16.04 -8.18
C THR A 215 -31.79 15.12 -9.09
N VAL A 216 -30.63 15.59 -9.56
CA VAL A 216 -29.71 14.85 -10.44
C VAL A 216 -29.13 13.58 -9.78
N HIS A 217 -29.05 13.55 -8.45
CA HIS A 217 -28.43 12.45 -7.69
C HIS A 217 -29.41 11.37 -7.25
N ARG A 218 -30.73 11.62 -7.35
CA ARG A 218 -31.77 10.68 -6.90
C ARG A 218 -31.77 9.34 -7.64
N PRO A 219 -31.62 9.28 -8.98
CA PRO A 219 -31.55 8.00 -9.68
C PRO A 219 -30.40 7.12 -9.18
N LEU A 220 -29.22 7.72 -9.04
CA LEU A 220 -28.02 7.06 -8.53
C LEU A 220 -28.22 6.57 -7.10
N PHE A 221 -28.74 7.42 -6.22
CA PHE A 221 -28.99 7.05 -4.82
C PHE A 221 -29.95 5.84 -4.71
N PHE A 222 -31.06 5.83 -5.44
CA PHE A 222 -31.96 4.68 -5.43
C PHE A 222 -31.30 3.42 -5.97
N GLN A 223 -30.45 3.54 -7.00
CA GLN A 223 -29.69 2.41 -7.51
C GLN A 223 -28.73 1.86 -6.45
N LEU A 224 -28.03 2.72 -5.72
CA LEU A 224 -27.13 2.31 -4.65
C LEU A 224 -27.88 1.59 -3.52
N VAL A 225 -29.01 2.13 -3.04
CA VAL A 225 -29.85 1.47 -2.01
C VAL A 225 -30.31 0.07 -2.43
N LEU A 226 -30.53 -0.14 -3.73
CA LEU A 226 -30.88 -1.45 -4.28
C LEU A 226 -29.65 -2.37 -4.35
N GLU A 227 -28.51 -1.87 -4.84
CA GLU A 227 -27.28 -2.64 -5.04
C GLU A 227 -26.61 -3.06 -3.72
N THR A 228 -26.63 -2.20 -2.71
CA THR A 228 -26.10 -2.50 -1.37
C THR A 228 -27.05 -3.35 -0.52
N GLY A 229 -28.30 -3.57 -0.97
CA GLY A 229 -29.32 -4.28 -0.20
C GLY A 229 -29.94 -3.48 0.94
N SER A 230 -29.59 -2.20 1.12
CA SER A 230 -30.04 -1.37 2.25
C SER A 230 -31.56 -1.17 2.31
N HIS A 231 -32.27 -1.43 1.21
CA HIS A 231 -33.74 -1.40 1.14
C HIS A 231 -34.45 -2.39 2.09
N SER A 232 -33.76 -3.41 2.60
CA SER A 232 -34.34 -4.38 3.54
C SER A 232 -34.56 -3.82 4.95
N ALA A 233 -34.02 -2.63 5.25
CA ALA A 233 -34.18 -1.95 6.54
C ALA A 233 -34.58 -0.48 6.34
N LYS A 234 -35.20 0.11 7.36
CA LYS A 234 -35.47 1.55 7.39
C LYS A 234 -34.17 2.30 7.71
N PRO A 235 -33.87 3.43 7.03
CA PRO A 235 -32.70 4.24 7.38
C PRO A 235 -32.87 4.84 8.78
N SER A 236 -31.82 4.83 9.58
CA SER A 236 -31.79 5.51 10.87
C SER A 236 -31.76 7.04 10.69
N ARG A 237 -32.11 7.79 11.74
CA ARG A 237 -32.06 9.27 11.68
C ARG A 237 -30.65 9.77 11.40
N GLU A 238 -29.66 9.11 12.00
CA GLU A 238 -28.23 9.41 11.87
C GLU A 238 -27.78 9.21 10.42
N LEU A 239 -28.15 8.10 9.80
CA LEU A 239 -27.85 7.83 8.39
C LEU A 239 -28.51 8.86 7.46
N LEU A 240 -29.74 9.27 7.74
CA LEU A 240 -30.43 10.29 6.95
C LEU A 240 -29.70 11.64 6.98
N CYS A 241 -29.20 12.06 8.15
CA CYS A 241 -28.38 13.26 8.28
C CYS A 241 -27.05 13.12 7.52
N ALA A 242 -26.39 11.97 7.62
CA ALA A 242 -25.14 11.69 6.90
C ALA A 242 -25.31 11.76 5.37
N ILE A 243 -26.41 11.22 4.83
CA ILE A 243 -26.71 11.28 3.39
C ILE A 243 -26.91 12.72 2.93
N GLU A 244 -27.66 13.51 3.68
CA GLU A 244 -27.90 14.93 3.37
C GLU A 244 -26.60 15.73 3.34
N GLU A 245 -25.76 15.53 4.35
CA GLU A 245 -24.48 16.21 4.44
C GLU A 245 -23.50 15.77 3.35
N ALA A 246 -23.45 14.47 3.03
CA ALA A 246 -22.66 13.98 1.90
C ALA A 246 -23.10 14.64 0.58
N GLY A 247 -24.40 14.90 0.40
CA GLY A 247 -24.89 15.66 -0.76
C GLY A 247 -24.42 17.12 -0.81
N GLN A 248 -23.96 17.70 0.30
CA GLN A 248 -23.54 19.10 0.40
C GLN A 248 -22.02 19.29 0.34
N VAL A 249 -21.26 18.32 0.86
CA VAL A 249 -19.80 18.44 1.05
C VAL A 249 -19.02 17.91 -0.16
N VAL A 250 -19.61 17.05 -0.98
CA VAL A 250 -18.90 16.19 -1.93
C VAL A 250 -19.08 16.68 -3.36
N ALA A 251 -17.99 16.68 -4.12
CA ALA A 251 -18.07 16.91 -5.56
C ALA A 251 -18.88 15.79 -6.24
N ASP A 252 -19.68 16.16 -7.25
CA ASP A 252 -20.62 15.24 -7.91
C ASP A 252 -19.96 13.94 -8.41
N GLU A 253 -18.70 14.00 -8.86
CA GLU A 253 -17.95 12.86 -9.36
C GLU A 253 -17.57 11.81 -8.29
N HIS A 254 -17.60 12.18 -7.01
CA HIS A 254 -17.24 11.31 -5.89
C HIS A 254 -18.44 10.87 -5.05
N LEU A 255 -19.59 11.55 -5.19
CA LEU A 255 -20.78 11.29 -4.39
C LEU A 255 -21.27 9.83 -4.47
N ALA A 256 -21.18 9.20 -5.64
CA ALA A 256 -21.59 7.81 -5.85
C ALA A 256 -20.85 6.85 -4.91
N VAL A 257 -19.52 6.92 -4.93
CA VAL A 257 -18.63 6.06 -4.14
C VAL A 257 -18.91 6.27 -2.65
N TRP A 258 -19.19 7.50 -2.23
CA TRP A 258 -19.34 7.83 -0.81
C TRP A 258 -20.70 7.40 -0.27
N LEU A 259 -21.77 7.59 -1.05
CA LEU A 259 -23.09 7.08 -0.70
C LEU A 259 -23.09 5.56 -0.62
N GLU A 260 -22.40 4.87 -1.53
CA GLU A 260 -22.23 3.42 -1.48
C GLU A 260 -21.59 2.99 -0.15
N GLN A 261 -20.50 3.63 0.25
CA GLN A 261 -19.82 3.34 1.51
C GLN A 261 -20.69 3.60 2.74
N LEU A 262 -21.43 4.71 2.79
CA LEU A 262 -22.39 4.99 3.87
C LEU A 262 -23.46 3.89 3.97
N LEU A 263 -23.98 3.44 2.84
CA LEU A 263 -25.04 2.43 2.76
C LEU A 263 -24.55 1.02 3.15
N LEU A 264 -23.31 0.67 2.80
CA LEU A 264 -22.67 -0.60 3.17
C LEU A 264 -22.26 -0.65 4.65
N THR A 265 -21.91 0.49 5.24
CA THR A 265 -21.41 0.54 6.62
C THR A 265 -22.52 0.75 7.66
N ALA A 266 -23.62 1.42 7.32
CA ALA A 266 -24.71 1.64 8.26
C ALA A 266 -25.26 0.35 8.93
N PRO A 267 -25.44 -0.79 8.23
CA PRO A 267 -25.94 -2.02 8.84
C PRO A 267 -25.00 -2.64 9.87
N SER A 268 -23.70 -2.35 9.83
CA SER A 268 -22.71 -2.92 10.76
C SER A 268 -22.66 -2.19 12.12
N GLY A 269 -23.48 -1.15 12.30
CA GLY A 269 -23.49 -0.32 13.50
C GLY A 269 -22.29 0.64 13.58
N ALA A 270 -21.58 0.86 12.48
CA ALA A 270 -20.51 1.84 12.42
C ALA A 270 -21.06 3.26 12.71
N SER A 271 -20.27 4.05 13.43
CA SER A 271 -20.64 5.43 13.78
C SER A 271 -20.75 6.29 12.51
N SER A 272 -21.96 6.81 12.24
CA SER A 272 -22.18 7.76 11.14
C SER A 272 -21.33 9.02 11.31
N ASP A 273 -21.09 9.46 12.54
CA ASP A 273 -20.24 10.62 12.81
C ASP A 273 -18.77 10.38 12.42
N TYR A 274 -18.25 9.18 12.69
CA TYR A 274 -16.90 8.80 12.28
C TYR A 274 -16.76 8.74 10.76
N LEU A 275 -17.72 8.13 10.08
CA LEU A 275 -17.79 8.09 8.62
C LEU A 275 -17.79 9.50 8.04
N MET A 276 -18.70 10.36 8.52
CA MET A 276 -18.81 11.73 8.04
C MET A 276 -17.55 12.54 8.29
N ALA A 277 -16.85 12.34 9.41
CA ALA A 277 -15.57 12.97 9.64
C ALA A 277 -14.53 12.60 8.57
N GLY A 278 -14.44 11.32 8.19
CA GLY A 278 -13.54 10.86 7.12
C GLY A 278 -13.87 11.49 5.77
N LEU A 279 -15.17 11.56 5.45
CA LEU A 279 -15.66 12.17 4.21
C LEU A 279 -15.33 13.67 4.15
N ARG A 280 -15.57 14.42 5.24
CA ARG A 280 -15.21 15.84 5.32
C ARG A 280 -13.72 16.08 5.15
N LEU A 281 -12.89 15.29 5.84
CA LEU A 281 -11.42 15.39 5.72
C LEU A 281 -10.97 15.11 4.29
N THR A 282 -11.56 14.10 3.65
CA THR A 282 -11.20 13.71 2.30
C THR A 282 -11.65 14.75 1.27
N ALA A 283 -12.87 15.30 1.41
CA ALA A 283 -13.35 16.39 0.55
C ALA A 283 -12.44 17.61 0.63
N GLN A 284 -11.95 17.92 1.83
CA GLN A 284 -11.11 19.08 2.07
C GLN A 284 -9.66 18.88 1.58
N PHE A 285 -9.07 17.70 1.78
CA PHE A 285 -7.63 17.52 1.60
C PHE A 285 -7.25 16.57 0.48
N ASN A 286 -8.07 15.56 0.15
CA ASN A 286 -7.74 14.53 -0.83
C ASN A 286 -8.99 14.00 -1.56
N PRO A 287 -9.68 14.81 -2.37
CA PRO A 287 -11.00 14.47 -2.92
C PRO A 287 -11.01 13.17 -3.74
N GLN A 288 -9.88 12.80 -4.34
CA GLN A 288 -9.73 11.60 -5.16
C GLN A 288 -9.54 10.30 -4.35
N ARG A 289 -9.29 10.39 -3.02
CA ARG A 289 -9.05 9.22 -2.18
C ARG A 289 -10.31 8.36 -2.09
N ARG A 290 -10.10 7.05 -2.23
CA ARG A 290 -11.08 6.01 -1.90
C ARG A 290 -10.66 5.33 -0.60
N PHE A 291 -11.63 4.96 0.21
CA PHE A 291 -11.39 4.16 1.42
C PHE A 291 -11.48 2.69 1.06
N ASP A 292 -10.38 1.96 1.24
CA ASP A 292 -10.35 0.52 0.96
C ASP A 292 -11.01 -0.27 2.09
N GLU A 293 -10.82 0.16 3.34
CA GLU A 293 -11.41 -0.45 4.54
C GLU A 293 -11.91 0.63 5.51
N ILE A 294 -13.13 0.45 6.01
CA ILE A 294 -13.73 1.34 6.99
C ILE A 294 -13.79 0.63 8.35
N GLY A 295 -13.04 1.15 9.31
CA GLY A 295 -13.04 0.65 10.68
C GLY A 295 -14.21 1.18 11.52
N GLN A 296 -14.10 1.04 12.85
CA GLN A 296 -15.08 1.55 13.80
C GLN A 296 -14.42 2.44 14.84
N CYS A 297 -14.92 3.66 14.98
CA CYS A 297 -14.49 4.60 16.01
C CYS A 297 -15.71 5.37 16.54
N SER A 298 -15.88 5.42 17.87
CA SER A 298 -17.03 6.09 18.48
C SER A 298 -16.85 7.61 18.61
N ALA A 299 -15.62 8.07 18.83
CA ALA A 299 -15.31 9.48 19.11
C ALA A 299 -14.04 9.92 18.37
N PHE A 300 -14.11 10.06 17.05
CA PHE A 300 -12.98 10.50 16.25
C PHE A 300 -12.70 12.00 16.44
N PRO A 301 -11.46 12.40 16.77
CA PRO A 301 -11.13 13.80 17.10
C PRO A 301 -10.91 14.63 15.82
N GLU A 302 -11.96 14.80 15.01
CA GLU A 302 -11.90 15.46 13.70
C GLU A 302 -11.21 16.84 13.76
N GLN A 303 -11.55 17.66 14.74
CA GLN A 303 -10.97 18.99 14.87
C GLN A 303 -9.48 18.97 15.21
N VAL A 304 -9.02 17.99 16.00
CA VAL A 304 -7.60 17.84 16.28
C VAL A 304 -6.87 17.46 14.99
N VAL A 305 -7.40 16.54 14.19
CA VAL A 305 -6.76 16.15 12.92
C VAL A 305 -6.71 17.31 11.92
N ARG A 306 -7.76 18.13 11.84
CA ARG A 306 -7.75 19.37 11.02
C ARG A 306 -6.69 20.36 11.50
N GLU A 307 -6.56 20.54 12.81
CA GLU A 307 -5.54 21.40 13.41
C GLU A 307 -4.13 20.88 13.12
N VAL A 308 -3.90 19.57 13.25
CA VAL A 308 -2.63 18.91 12.93
C VAL A 308 -2.24 19.20 11.48
N ARG A 309 -3.16 19.03 10.52
CA ARG A 309 -2.92 19.34 9.10
C ARG A 309 -2.57 20.82 8.88
N ALA A 310 -3.31 21.72 9.53
CA ALA A 310 -3.12 23.16 9.39
C ALA A 310 -1.78 23.63 9.99
N ARG A 311 -1.37 23.05 11.13
CA ARG A 311 -0.16 23.48 11.87
C ARG A 311 1.13 22.85 11.35
N LEU A 312 1.08 21.59 10.90
CA LEU A 312 2.28 20.82 10.54
C LEU A 312 2.48 20.69 9.02
N GLU A 313 1.60 21.30 8.21
CA GLU A 313 1.63 21.22 6.76
C GLU A 313 1.66 19.77 6.19
N LEU A 314 1.12 18.80 6.93
CA LEU A 314 1.18 17.37 6.57
C LEU A 314 0.65 17.05 5.17
N SER A 315 1.15 15.97 4.57
CA SER A 315 0.62 15.45 3.32
C SER A 315 -0.88 15.09 3.46
N PRO A 316 -1.69 15.28 2.41
CA PRO A 316 -3.09 14.85 2.43
C PRO A 316 -3.29 13.37 2.76
N TRP A 317 -2.33 12.53 2.38
CA TRP A 317 -2.32 11.10 2.69
C TRP A 317 -2.34 10.84 4.20
N LEU A 318 -1.54 11.57 4.99
CA LEU A 318 -1.42 11.33 6.43
C LEU A 318 -2.71 11.63 7.18
N VAL A 319 -3.49 12.62 6.73
CA VAL A 319 -4.81 12.92 7.30
C VAL A 319 -5.78 11.75 7.12
N SER A 320 -5.84 11.20 5.90
CA SER A 320 -6.66 10.01 5.61
C SER A 320 -6.17 8.80 6.40
N ALA A 321 -4.85 8.60 6.49
CA ALA A 321 -4.26 7.49 7.25
C ALA A 321 -4.59 7.57 8.75
N LEU A 322 -4.57 8.77 9.36
CA LEU A 322 -4.98 8.94 10.77
C LEU A 322 -6.45 8.58 10.99
N TRP A 323 -7.33 8.96 10.06
CA TRP A 323 -8.74 8.57 10.12
C TRP A 323 -8.93 7.05 10.00
N GLU A 324 -8.31 6.41 9.00
CA GLU A 324 -8.38 4.96 8.79
C GLU A 324 -7.85 4.21 10.03
N MET A 325 -6.69 4.62 10.55
CA MET A 325 -6.06 3.99 11.70
C MET A 325 -6.89 4.12 12.98
N CYS A 326 -7.58 5.24 13.21
CA CYS A 326 -8.49 5.39 14.35
C CYS A 326 -9.65 4.38 14.32
N GLY A 327 -10.11 3.97 13.14
CA GLY A 327 -11.13 2.94 13.00
C GLY A 327 -10.59 1.52 13.19
N ARG A 328 -9.29 1.29 12.96
CA ARG A 328 -8.66 -0.03 13.06
C ARG A 328 -8.04 -0.31 14.44
N MET A 329 -7.58 0.75 15.12
CA MET A 329 -6.84 0.67 16.38
C MET A 329 -7.65 1.23 17.55
N ALA A 330 -8.15 0.33 18.40
CA ALA A 330 -8.92 0.71 19.59
C ALA A 330 -8.13 1.67 20.48
N GLY A 331 -8.73 2.82 20.83
CA GLY A 331 -8.14 3.84 21.69
C GLY A 331 -7.19 4.83 21.01
N LEU A 332 -6.87 4.67 19.72
CA LEU A 332 -6.00 5.63 19.00
C LEU A 332 -6.64 7.03 18.89
N ALA A 333 -7.95 7.09 18.62
CA ALA A 333 -8.68 8.35 18.59
C ALA A 333 -8.60 9.12 19.92
N GLU A 334 -8.74 8.42 21.05
CA GLU A 334 -8.60 8.99 22.38
C GLU A 334 -7.16 9.43 22.67
N ALA A 335 -6.17 8.65 22.24
CA ALA A 335 -4.76 8.99 22.37
C ALA A 335 -4.43 10.28 21.59
N ILE A 336 -4.85 10.39 20.32
CA ILE A 336 -4.68 11.61 19.52
C ILE A 336 -5.35 12.80 20.20
N ALA A 337 -6.59 12.65 20.68
CA ALA A 337 -7.34 13.72 21.33
C ALA A 337 -6.64 14.26 22.58
N ARG A 338 -6.00 13.38 23.37
CA ARG A 338 -5.33 13.72 24.63
C ARG A 338 -3.85 14.05 24.49
N SER A 339 -3.25 13.77 23.33
CA SER A 339 -1.81 13.94 23.12
C SER A 339 -1.36 15.40 23.29
N ARG A 340 -0.16 15.58 23.84
CA ARG A 340 0.46 16.89 24.09
C ARG A 340 1.26 17.43 22.89
N TRP A 341 1.00 16.93 21.69
CA TRP A 341 1.78 17.24 20.48
C TRP A 341 1.93 18.74 20.16
N ARG A 342 1.00 19.58 20.63
CA ARG A 342 1.04 21.05 20.47
C ARG A 342 2.24 21.70 21.16
N GLU A 343 2.79 21.03 22.17
CA GLU A 343 3.97 21.45 22.93
C GLU A 343 5.28 20.96 22.29
N PHE A 344 5.22 20.11 21.25
CA PHE A 344 6.42 19.63 20.54
C PHE A 344 6.90 20.67 19.53
N ALA A 345 8.19 20.60 19.17
CA ALA A 345 8.70 21.21 17.96
C ALA A 345 7.95 20.65 16.73
N ILE A 346 7.70 21.51 15.73
CA ILE A 346 6.91 21.15 14.53
C ILE A 346 7.42 19.88 13.83
N PRO A 347 8.74 19.70 13.59
CA PRO A 347 9.22 18.47 12.97
C PRO A 347 8.98 17.22 13.82
N ALA A 348 9.11 17.34 15.16
CA ALA A 348 8.85 16.25 16.09
C ALA A 348 7.37 15.86 16.14
N ALA A 349 6.46 16.84 16.14
CA ALA A 349 5.02 16.59 16.04
C ALA A 349 4.65 15.86 14.73
N SER A 350 5.29 16.23 13.62
CA SER A 350 5.06 15.58 12.33
C SER A 350 5.47 14.11 12.38
N ARG A 351 6.69 13.83 12.89
CA ARG A 351 7.19 12.46 13.09
C ARG A 351 6.34 11.65 14.08
N TYR A 352 5.80 12.28 15.12
CA TYR A 352 4.90 11.63 16.07
C TYR A 352 3.64 11.08 15.36
N PHE A 353 2.99 11.86 14.49
CA PHE A 353 1.81 11.39 13.76
C PHE A 353 2.15 10.35 12.68
N GLU A 354 3.26 10.51 11.97
CA GLU A 354 3.77 9.50 11.03
C GLU A 354 4.02 8.15 11.73
N MET A 355 4.61 8.18 12.94
CA MET A 355 4.81 7.00 13.76
C MET A 355 3.47 6.33 14.13
N LEU A 356 2.46 7.12 14.54
CA LEU A 356 1.15 6.57 14.92
C LEU A 356 0.45 5.85 13.76
N VAL A 357 0.60 6.31 12.52
CA VAL A 357 0.03 5.62 11.35
C VAL A 357 0.90 4.46 10.87
N SER A 358 2.19 4.48 11.16
CA SER A 358 3.16 3.43 10.75
C SER A 358 3.22 2.24 11.71
N VAL A 359 2.30 2.16 12.69
CA VAL A 359 2.21 1.02 13.62
C VAL A 359 1.88 -0.27 12.87
N GLU A 360 1.07 -0.17 11.82
CA GLU A 360 0.72 -1.26 10.92
C GLU A 360 1.71 -1.28 9.74
N GLN A 361 2.49 -2.35 9.63
CA GLN A 361 3.32 -2.59 8.45
C GLN A 361 2.51 -3.24 7.34
N TYR A 362 2.93 -3.07 6.09
CA TYR A 362 2.45 -3.85 4.96
C TYR A 362 2.51 -5.34 5.30
N ASP A 363 1.38 -6.04 5.17
CA ASP A 363 1.18 -7.47 5.48
C ASP A 363 1.10 -7.87 6.96
N MET A 364 1.10 -6.93 7.91
CA MET A 364 0.90 -7.27 9.32
C MET A 364 -0.56 -7.68 9.59
N PRO A 365 -0.84 -8.86 10.17
CA PRO A 365 -2.21 -9.23 10.54
C PRO A 365 -2.79 -8.23 11.55
N GLN A 366 -4.04 -7.80 11.35
CA GLN A 366 -4.72 -6.80 12.20
C GLN A 366 -4.63 -7.11 13.70
N ARG A 367 -4.73 -8.39 14.09
CA ARG A 367 -4.60 -8.83 15.49
C ARG A 367 -3.20 -8.56 16.07
N THR A 368 -2.15 -8.69 15.26
CA THR A 368 -0.77 -8.37 15.65
C THR A 368 -0.61 -6.87 15.79
N ALA A 369 -1.11 -6.10 14.82
CA ALA A 369 -1.10 -4.64 14.86
C ALA A 369 -1.83 -4.08 16.10
N GLN A 370 -2.99 -4.62 16.45
CA GLN A 370 -3.72 -4.24 17.67
C GLN A 370 -2.93 -4.54 18.96
N ARG A 371 -2.22 -5.68 19.02
CA ARG A 371 -1.38 -6.03 20.18
C ARG A 371 -0.16 -5.13 20.30
N LYS A 372 0.47 -4.81 19.17
CA LYS A 372 1.58 -3.85 19.07
C LYS A 372 1.13 -2.46 19.52
N TRP A 373 0.02 -1.98 18.97
CA TRP A 373 -0.64 -0.74 19.39
C TRP A 373 -0.93 -0.71 20.89
N GLY A 374 -1.51 -1.78 21.45
CA GLY A 374 -1.78 -1.84 22.89
C GLY A 374 -0.53 -1.73 23.78
N ALA A 375 0.64 -2.17 23.31
CA ALA A 375 1.91 -1.93 24.01
C ALA A 375 2.40 -0.48 23.88
N ILE A 376 2.27 0.11 22.68
CA ILE A 376 2.63 1.51 22.42
C ILE A 376 1.74 2.45 23.22
N ALA A 377 0.42 2.27 23.14
CA ALA A 377 -0.58 3.09 23.83
C ALA A 377 -0.34 3.16 25.34
N GLY A 378 0.05 2.05 25.97
CA GLY A 378 0.40 2.01 27.40
C GLY A 378 1.67 2.80 27.77
N LEU A 379 2.47 3.21 26.79
CA LEU A 379 3.71 3.97 26.97
C LEU A 379 3.63 5.40 26.42
N LEU A 380 2.57 5.77 25.70
CA LEU A 380 2.45 7.09 25.05
C LEU A 380 2.59 8.25 26.03
N ALA A 381 1.86 8.26 27.15
CA ALA A 381 1.95 9.37 28.10
C ALA A 381 3.38 9.60 28.61
N ARG A 382 4.13 8.52 28.88
CA ARG A 382 5.54 8.59 29.27
C ARG A 382 6.43 9.05 28.11
N MET A 383 6.15 8.57 26.90
CA MET A 383 6.85 8.99 25.68
C MET A 383 6.73 10.51 25.47
N GLU A 384 5.53 11.06 25.64
CA GLU A 384 5.24 12.49 25.55
C GLU A 384 5.91 13.28 26.68
N GLU A 385 5.89 12.77 27.92
CA GLU A 385 6.61 13.39 29.04
C GLU A 385 8.12 13.48 28.77
N VAL A 386 8.72 12.41 28.27
CA VAL A 386 10.17 12.37 27.99
C VAL A 386 10.55 13.31 26.85
N VAL A 387 9.80 13.34 25.74
CA VAL A 387 10.14 14.22 24.61
C VAL A 387 10.03 15.70 24.99
N LEU A 388 9.09 16.06 25.87
CA LEU A 388 8.96 17.43 26.36
C LEU A 388 10.12 17.85 27.27
N GLY A 389 10.78 16.89 27.92
CA GLY A 389 12.04 17.12 28.63
C GLY A 389 13.25 17.27 27.71
N VAL A 390 13.13 16.93 26.42
CA VAL A 390 14.20 17.06 25.43
C VAL A 390 14.16 18.46 24.81
N ARG A 391 15.34 19.07 24.62
CA ARG A 391 15.46 20.39 23.99
C ARG A 391 14.83 20.39 22.59
N PRO A 392 14.10 21.45 22.19
CA PRO A 392 13.31 21.47 20.96
C PRO A 392 14.06 21.02 19.71
N GLU A 393 15.32 21.42 19.56
CA GLU A 393 16.15 21.09 18.39
C GLU A 393 16.50 19.59 18.29
N TYR A 394 16.38 18.81 19.37
CA TYR A 394 16.61 17.35 19.36
C TYR A 394 15.33 16.52 19.39
N GLN A 395 14.15 17.15 19.51
CA GLN A 395 12.89 16.40 19.62
C GLN A 395 12.57 15.59 18.36
N GLU A 396 12.93 16.10 17.17
CA GLU A 396 12.75 15.37 15.91
C GLU A 396 13.58 14.10 15.89
N LYS A 397 14.90 14.22 16.16
CA LYS A 397 15.81 13.08 16.29
C LYS A 397 15.28 12.04 17.27
N TRP A 398 14.76 12.50 18.42
CA TRP A 398 14.19 11.61 19.44
C TRP A 398 12.99 10.83 18.88
N MET A 399 12.06 11.53 18.23
CA MET A 399 10.86 10.90 17.64
C MET A 399 11.22 9.95 16.50
N GLU A 400 12.18 10.31 15.67
CA GLU A 400 12.64 9.47 14.56
C GLU A 400 13.28 8.17 15.06
N HIS A 401 14.07 8.20 16.15
CA HIS A 401 14.57 6.97 16.76
C HIS A 401 13.44 6.06 17.26
N VAL A 402 12.45 6.62 17.95
CA VAL A 402 11.32 5.83 18.47
C VAL A 402 10.48 5.28 17.32
N ALA A 403 10.23 6.08 16.28
CA ALA A 403 9.52 5.65 15.08
C ALA A 403 10.23 4.49 14.39
N ASP A 404 11.54 4.62 14.16
CA ASP A 404 12.38 3.55 13.60
C ASP A 404 12.33 2.30 14.47
N TRP A 405 12.38 2.42 15.79
CA TRP A 405 12.35 1.25 16.66
C TRP A 405 11.01 0.53 16.64
N LEU A 406 9.92 1.30 16.70
CA LEU A 406 8.57 0.76 16.60
C LEU A 406 8.27 0.24 15.21
N TRP A 407 8.95 0.70 14.16
CA TRP A 407 8.90 0.07 12.86
C TRP A 407 9.38 -1.38 12.99
N TYR A 408 10.58 -1.66 13.50
CA TYR A 408 11.13 -3.03 13.55
C TYR A 408 10.60 -3.91 14.71
N TRP A 409 10.08 -3.34 15.79
CA TRP A 409 9.57 -4.11 16.93
C TRP A 409 8.10 -4.48 16.79
N ASP A 410 7.82 -5.71 16.39
CA ASP A 410 6.44 -6.22 16.30
C ASP A 410 5.97 -6.93 17.58
N ASN A 411 6.91 -7.38 18.41
CA ASN A 411 6.59 -8.11 19.63
C ASN A 411 6.24 -7.14 20.78
N PRO A 412 5.00 -7.19 21.32
CA PRO A 412 4.57 -6.33 22.44
C PRO A 412 5.46 -6.44 23.68
N THR A 413 6.01 -7.62 23.95
CA THR A 413 6.92 -7.85 25.08
C THR A 413 8.26 -7.14 24.87
N THR A 414 8.79 -7.16 23.65
CA THR A 414 10.01 -6.41 23.29
C THR A 414 9.78 -4.92 23.46
N ILE A 415 8.66 -4.37 22.97
CA ILE A 415 8.32 -2.94 23.13
C ILE A 415 8.27 -2.55 24.62
N ARG A 416 7.51 -3.30 25.43
CA ARG A 416 7.36 -2.98 26.86
C ARG A 416 8.66 -3.07 27.64
N ARG A 417 9.56 -4.00 27.28
CA ARG A 417 10.85 -4.18 27.92
C ARG A 417 11.88 -3.14 27.46
N CYS A 418 12.03 -2.97 26.15
CA CYS A 418 13.14 -2.24 25.56
C CYS A 418 12.85 -0.73 25.44
N LEU A 419 11.61 -0.31 25.17
CA LEU A 419 11.30 1.10 24.93
C LEU A 419 11.54 1.99 26.16
N PRO A 420 11.17 1.61 27.41
CA PRO A 420 11.51 2.38 28.60
C PRO A 420 13.01 2.59 28.81
N VAL A 421 13.82 1.59 28.46
CA VAL A 421 15.29 1.68 28.52
C VAL A 421 15.82 2.57 27.40
N GLY A 422 15.23 2.46 26.22
CA GLY A 422 15.48 3.32 25.08
C GLY A 422 15.22 4.79 25.40
N PHE A 423 14.15 5.13 26.13
CA PHE A 423 13.88 6.50 26.57
C PHE A 423 15.03 7.08 27.39
N THR A 424 15.57 6.31 28.34
CA THR A 424 16.73 6.75 29.14
C THR A 424 17.96 7.00 28.27
N LEU A 425 18.21 6.15 27.28
CA LEU A 425 19.31 6.35 26.32
C LEU A 425 19.08 7.59 25.45
N LEU A 426 17.87 7.78 24.92
CA LEU A 426 17.53 8.92 24.07
C LEU A 426 17.61 10.24 24.83
N SER A 427 17.20 10.31 26.09
CA SER A 427 17.39 11.51 26.91
C SER A 427 18.86 11.94 27.02
N ARG A 428 19.81 10.99 26.87
CA ARG A 428 21.26 11.29 26.84
C ARG A 428 21.73 11.68 25.44
N ILE A 429 21.37 10.90 24.41
CA ILE A 429 21.89 11.11 23.04
C ILE A 429 21.14 12.19 22.26
N CYS A 430 20.02 12.68 22.78
CA CYS A 430 19.27 13.83 22.25
C CYS A 430 19.61 15.11 23.04
N ALA A 431 20.89 15.31 23.35
CA ALA A 431 21.42 16.49 24.02
C ALA A 431 22.83 16.80 23.49
N THR A 432 23.41 17.96 23.84
CA THR A 432 24.84 18.19 23.61
C THR A 432 25.66 17.19 24.43
N PRO A 433 26.75 16.61 23.90
CA PRO A 433 27.48 16.97 22.68
C PRO A 433 27.15 16.12 21.43
N PHE A 434 25.96 15.53 21.33
CA PHE A 434 25.56 14.67 20.21
C PHE A 434 25.06 15.49 19.01
N GLY A 435 25.06 14.88 17.81
CA GLY A 435 24.54 15.52 16.61
C GLY A 435 23.01 15.55 16.55
N LEU A 436 22.45 16.27 15.58
CA LEU A 436 21.01 16.26 15.31
C LEU A 436 20.56 15.08 14.42
N GLY A 437 21.50 14.37 13.80
CA GLY A 437 21.20 13.24 12.92
C GLY A 437 20.63 12.03 13.67
N SER A 438 19.74 11.29 13.01
CA SER A 438 19.00 10.14 13.56
C SER A 438 19.50 8.78 13.08
N ASN A 439 20.46 8.76 12.15
CA ASN A 439 20.93 7.54 11.47
C ASN A 439 21.38 6.41 12.43
N ALA A 440 21.75 6.72 13.68
CA ALA A 440 22.14 5.70 14.66
C ALA A 440 20.97 4.84 15.21
N ALA A 441 19.71 5.16 14.88
CA ALA A 441 18.54 4.48 15.41
C ALA A 441 18.59 2.96 15.27
N ARG A 442 18.92 2.43 14.09
CA ARG A 442 19.00 0.99 13.82
C ARG A 442 20.11 0.27 14.61
N ALA A 443 21.25 0.93 14.81
CA ALA A 443 22.33 0.39 15.62
C ALA A 443 21.93 0.30 17.09
N TRP A 444 21.25 1.34 17.61
CA TRP A 444 20.73 1.33 18.98
C TRP A 444 19.63 0.30 19.19
N LEU A 445 18.67 0.19 18.27
CA LEU A 445 17.62 -0.83 18.30
C LEU A 445 18.20 -2.21 18.61
N THR A 446 19.23 -2.56 17.85
CA THR A 446 19.84 -3.88 17.92
C THR A 446 20.54 -4.13 19.25
N LEU A 447 21.15 -3.09 19.84
CA LEU A 447 21.76 -3.18 21.16
C LEU A 447 20.72 -3.21 22.28
N LEU A 448 19.59 -2.52 22.12
CA LEU A 448 18.49 -2.53 23.09
C LEU A 448 17.78 -3.89 23.17
N GLU A 449 17.87 -4.71 22.13
CA GLU A 449 17.30 -6.07 22.10
C GLU A 449 18.08 -7.10 22.93
N MET A 450 19.25 -6.74 23.47
CA MET A 450 20.03 -7.63 24.35
C MET A 450 19.18 -8.16 25.52
N GLU A 451 19.12 -9.48 25.67
CA GLU A 451 18.31 -10.12 26.72
C GLU A 451 18.86 -9.92 28.14
N ARG A 452 20.16 -9.62 28.27
CA ARG A 452 20.83 -9.48 29.57
C ARG A 452 20.67 -8.06 30.12
N GLU A 453 19.77 -7.89 31.07
CA GLU A 453 19.48 -6.60 31.72
C GLU A 453 20.73 -5.93 32.32
N THR A 454 21.65 -6.72 32.90
CA THR A 454 22.90 -6.19 33.46
C THR A 454 23.79 -5.56 32.40
N GLU A 455 23.91 -6.17 31.23
CA GLU A 455 24.72 -5.66 30.12
C GLU A 455 24.05 -4.46 29.45
N LEU A 456 22.72 -4.51 29.32
CA LEU A 456 21.94 -3.39 28.82
C LEU A 456 22.06 -2.15 29.73
N ALA A 457 21.99 -2.32 31.06
CA ALA A 457 22.21 -1.24 32.01
C ALA A 457 23.62 -0.64 31.89
N ARG A 458 24.65 -1.49 31.75
CA ARG A 458 26.04 -1.04 31.52
C ARG A 458 26.21 -0.28 30.21
N LEU A 459 25.54 -0.70 29.14
CA LEU A 459 25.52 0.00 27.86
C LEU A 459 24.87 1.39 28.01
N VAL A 460 23.70 1.45 28.64
CA VAL A 460 22.97 2.71 28.88
C VAL A 460 23.74 3.63 29.82
N ALA A 461 24.60 3.10 30.68
CA ALA A 461 25.50 3.87 31.55
C ALA A 461 26.87 4.16 30.92
N ALA A 462 27.09 3.80 29.65
CA ALA A 462 28.38 4.01 28.99
C ALA A 462 28.77 5.51 28.94
N PRO A 463 30.06 5.85 29.00
CA PRO A 463 30.52 7.23 28.84
C PRO A 463 30.08 7.83 27.50
N ASP A 464 29.73 9.13 27.47
CA ASP A 464 29.24 9.81 26.26
C ASP A 464 30.17 9.67 25.06
N ARG A 465 31.50 9.67 25.29
CA ARG A 465 32.49 9.45 24.23
C ARG A 465 32.28 8.14 23.44
N CYS A 466 31.76 7.09 24.08
CA CYS A 466 31.49 5.81 23.41
C CYS A 466 30.23 5.92 22.55
N LEU A 467 29.19 6.56 23.09
CA LEU A 467 27.93 6.83 22.40
C LEU A 467 28.17 7.72 21.16
N GLN A 468 28.98 8.77 21.29
CA GLN A 468 29.35 9.67 20.18
C GLN A 468 30.13 8.94 19.08
N VAL A 469 30.99 7.98 19.45
CA VAL A 469 31.70 7.16 18.46
C VAL A 469 30.72 6.32 17.64
N LEU A 470 29.70 5.71 18.28
CA LEU A 470 28.70 4.95 17.55
C LEU A 470 27.86 5.85 16.64
N GLU A 471 27.41 7.01 17.16
CA GLU A 471 26.66 7.98 16.37
C GLU A 471 27.44 8.43 15.13
N LYS A 472 28.70 8.84 15.32
CA LYS A 472 29.58 9.22 14.21
C LYS A 472 29.81 8.08 13.24
N ALA A 473 29.91 6.84 13.73
CA ALA A 473 30.06 5.69 12.85
C ALA A 473 28.80 5.40 12.02
N CYS A 474 27.63 5.87 12.46
CA CYS A 474 26.34 5.77 11.76
C CYS A 474 26.00 7.01 10.93
N GLU A 475 26.91 7.97 10.73
CA GLU A 475 26.62 9.23 10.02
C GLU A 475 26.03 9.02 8.62
N ARG A 476 26.35 7.88 7.98
CA ARG A 476 25.77 7.44 6.70
C ARG A 476 24.75 6.34 6.94
N ASP A 477 23.60 6.38 6.26
CA ASP A 477 22.55 5.34 6.39
C ASP A 477 23.07 3.93 6.09
N SER A 478 23.85 3.77 5.00
CA SER A 478 24.45 2.48 4.65
C SER A 478 25.35 1.92 5.77
N ASP A 479 26.10 2.80 6.44
CA ASP A 479 26.93 2.42 7.57
C ASP A 479 26.11 2.02 8.80
N SER A 480 24.99 2.70 9.05
CA SER A 480 24.04 2.33 10.10
C SER A 480 23.49 0.93 9.89
N VAL A 481 23.09 0.60 8.66
CA VAL A 481 22.60 -0.75 8.30
C VAL A 481 23.66 -1.82 8.58
N LEU A 482 24.90 -1.60 8.14
CA LEU A 482 26.00 -2.53 8.39
C LEU A 482 26.28 -2.68 9.89
N LEU A 483 26.34 -1.56 10.62
CA LEU A 483 26.57 -1.57 12.06
C LEU A 483 25.47 -2.33 12.80
N ALA A 484 24.20 -2.04 12.53
CA ALA A 484 23.07 -2.73 13.13
C ALA A 484 23.17 -4.25 12.91
N ARG A 485 23.35 -4.69 11.66
CA ARG A 485 23.50 -6.12 11.31
C ARG A 485 24.67 -6.78 12.06
N GLY A 486 25.83 -6.14 12.08
CA GLY A 486 27.03 -6.63 12.76
C GLY A 486 26.88 -6.72 14.27
N LEU A 487 26.43 -5.63 14.89
CA LEU A 487 26.19 -5.55 16.33
C LEU A 487 25.13 -6.55 16.76
N GLY A 488 24.10 -6.83 15.96
CA GLY A 488 23.05 -7.79 16.29
C GLY A 488 23.54 -9.22 16.35
N ALA A 489 24.34 -9.63 15.37
CA ALA A 489 24.95 -10.96 15.41
C ALA A 489 25.88 -11.11 16.61
N LEU A 490 26.68 -10.07 16.91
CA LEU A 490 27.51 -10.08 18.10
C LEU A 490 26.63 -10.14 19.36
N ALA A 491 25.54 -9.35 19.46
CA ALA A 491 24.71 -9.21 20.65
C ALA A 491 24.04 -10.52 21.02
N LYS A 492 23.53 -11.20 19.98
CA LYS A 492 22.92 -12.51 20.09
C LYS A 492 23.85 -13.58 20.67
N PHE A 493 25.14 -13.57 20.31
CA PHE A 493 26.06 -14.66 20.69
C PHE A 493 27.09 -14.29 21.75
N GLN A 494 27.34 -13.00 21.98
CA GLN A 494 28.49 -12.44 22.71
C GLN A 494 28.16 -11.11 23.43
N ALA A 495 26.96 -10.96 24.01
CA ALA A 495 26.50 -9.72 24.67
C ALA A 495 27.52 -9.09 25.66
N VAL A 496 28.09 -9.89 26.57
CA VAL A 496 29.08 -9.41 27.56
C VAL A 496 30.32 -8.84 26.87
N PHE A 497 30.81 -9.54 25.84
CA PHE A 497 31.98 -9.10 25.09
C PHE A 497 31.72 -7.79 24.35
N ILE A 498 30.54 -7.60 23.77
CA ILE A 498 30.21 -6.33 23.09
C ILE A 498 30.20 -5.16 24.06
N VAL A 499 29.57 -5.30 25.23
CA VAL A 499 29.53 -4.19 26.18
C VAL A 499 30.94 -3.86 26.66
N ASN A 500 31.77 -4.87 26.92
CA ASN A 500 33.18 -4.65 27.23
C ASN A 500 33.93 -3.99 26.07
N ALA A 501 33.67 -4.41 24.82
CA ALA A 501 34.27 -3.85 23.62
C ALA A 501 33.82 -2.43 23.34
N PHE A 502 32.57 -2.10 23.62
CA PHE A 502 32.00 -0.78 23.44
C PHE A 502 32.58 0.21 24.46
N LEU A 503 32.77 -0.22 25.70
CA LEU A 503 33.35 0.60 26.76
C LEU A 503 34.87 0.80 26.60
N ALA A 504 35.58 -0.22 26.12
CA ALA A 504 37.02 -0.17 25.94
C ALA A 504 37.43 0.45 24.60
N GLU A 505 36.84 -0.01 23.49
CA GLU A 505 37.32 0.20 22.13
C GLU A 505 36.17 0.41 21.11
N PRO A 506 35.33 1.45 21.29
CA PRO A 506 34.11 1.63 20.51
C PRO A 506 34.39 1.82 19.01
N LYS A 507 35.51 2.46 18.64
CA LYS A 507 35.90 2.68 17.23
C LYS A 507 36.21 1.36 16.53
N ARG A 508 36.99 0.50 17.17
CA ARG A 508 37.35 -0.81 16.63
C ARG A 508 36.12 -1.71 16.55
N LEU A 509 35.27 -1.71 17.58
CA LEU A 509 34.01 -2.45 17.57
C LEU A 509 33.13 -2.04 16.37
N CYS A 510 32.98 -0.74 16.10
CA CYS A 510 32.22 -0.26 14.95
C CYS A 510 32.81 -0.75 13.62
N ARG A 511 34.14 -0.74 13.47
CA ARG A 511 34.80 -1.29 12.27
C ARG A 511 34.49 -2.78 12.12
N SER A 512 34.71 -3.58 13.16
CA SER A 512 34.47 -5.03 13.09
C SER A 512 33.00 -5.36 12.82
N ALA A 513 32.08 -4.59 13.42
CA ALA A 513 30.65 -4.71 13.15
C ALA A 513 30.30 -4.37 11.70
N LYS A 514 30.90 -3.35 11.08
CA LYS A 514 30.69 -3.05 9.65
C LYS A 514 31.17 -4.16 8.72
N VAL A 515 32.29 -4.80 9.04
CA VAL A 515 32.79 -5.96 8.27
C VAL A 515 31.80 -7.13 8.40
N LEU A 516 31.39 -7.48 9.61
CA LEU A 516 30.39 -8.53 9.83
C LEU A 516 29.04 -8.20 9.17
N GLY A 517 28.59 -6.95 9.28
CA GLY A 517 27.32 -6.47 8.75
C GLY A 517 27.21 -6.54 7.24
N SER A 518 28.35 -6.60 6.55
CA SER A 518 28.41 -6.79 5.10
C SER A 518 28.08 -8.21 4.66
N MET A 519 27.91 -9.17 5.57
CA MET A 519 27.63 -10.57 5.22
C MET A 519 26.13 -10.88 5.28
N SER A 520 25.69 -11.93 4.58
CA SER A 520 24.35 -12.49 4.78
C SER A 520 24.16 -12.94 6.23
N ALA A 521 22.90 -12.92 6.73
CA ALA A 521 22.63 -13.25 8.14
C ALA A 521 23.18 -14.64 8.55
N PRO A 522 22.97 -15.74 7.80
CA PRO A 522 23.49 -17.06 8.18
C PRO A 522 25.01 -17.10 8.28
N LEU A 523 25.71 -16.50 7.30
CA LEU A 523 27.17 -16.47 7.28
C LEU A 523 27.72 -15.61 8.42
N ARG A 524 27.10 -14.46 8.68
CA ARG A 524 27.45 -13.58 9.79
C ARG A 524 27.37 -14.30 11.14
N GLU A 525 26.27 -15.01 11.38
CA GLU A 525 26.11 -15.79 12.62
C GLU A 525 27.14 -16.91 12.74
N GLN A 526 27.43 -17.61 11.64
CA GLN A 526 28.45 -18.65 11.59
C GLN A 526 29.82 -18.09 11.99
N VAL A 527 30.25 -16.97 11.40
CA VAL A 527 31.54 -16.35 11.71
C VAL A 527 31.63 -15.97 13.19
N VAL A 528 30.59 -15.40 13.78
CA VAL A 528 30.59 -15.04 15.20
C VAL A 528 30.71 -16.28 16.08
N LYS A 529 30.03 -17.38 15.74
CA LYS A 529 30.12 -18.66 16.46
C LYS A 529 31.52 -19.28 16.35
N GLU A 530 32.11 -19.26 15.16
CA GLU A 530 33.47 -19.76 14.92
C GLU A 530 34.51 -18.93 15.68
N ALA A 531 34.42 -17.59 15.61
CA ALA A 531 35.32 -16.69 16.33
C ALA A 531 35.22 -16.86 17.85
N ARG A 532 34.01 -17.02 18.39
CA ARG A 532 33.78 -17.35 19.81
C ARG A 532 34.49 -18.65 20.23
N GLY A 533 34.62 -19.61 19.32
CA GLY A 533 35.32 -20.86 19.56
C GLY A 533 36.84 -20.71 19.71
N HIS A 534 37.41 -19.59 19.26
CA HIS A 534 38.84 -19.35 19.27
C HIS A 534 39.41 -19.29 20.72
N PRO A 535 40.57 -19.91 21.01
CA PRO A 535 41.12 -19.96 22.37
C PRO A 535 41.28 -18.60 23.06
N LEU A 536 41.63 -17.54 22.30
CA LEU A 536 41.74 -16.17 22.80
C LEU A 536 40.42 -15.61 23.42
N PHE A 537 39.25 -16.15 23.06
CA PHE A 537 37.98 -15.79 23.70
C PHE A 537 37.79 -16.41 25.09
N ARG A 538 38.55 -17.47 25.42
CA ARG A 538 38.47 -18.18 26.71
C ARG A 538 39.47 -17.69 27.75
N ILE A 539 40.49 -16.93 27.33
CA ILE A 539 41.49 -16.38 28.23
C ILE A 539 40.84 -15.32 29.13
N ASP A 540 40.88 -15.55 30.44
CA ASP A 540 40.60 -14.53 31.45
C ASP A 540 41.95 -14.08 32.05
N PRO A 541 42.45 -12.88 31.71
CA PRO A 541 43.73 -12.41 32.23
C PRO A 541 43.74 -12.26 33.76
N THR A 542 42.58 -12.15 34.41
CA THR A 542 42.47 -11.98 35.87
C THR A 542 42.51 -13.29 36.65
N ALA A 543 42.24 -14.42 35.99
CA ALA A 543 42.13 -15.73 36.63
C ALA A 543 43.47 -16.45 36.82
N LYS A 544 44.54 -16.00 36.15
CA LYS A 544 45.85 -16.68 36.13
C LYS A 544 47.01 -15.69 36.32
N PRO A 545 48.19 -16.16 36.76
CA PRO A 545 49.40 -15.33 36.78
C PRO A 545 49.72 -14.73 35.40
N VAL A 546 50.14 -13.46 35.37
CA VAL A 546 50.40 -12.71 34.13
C VAL A 546 51.31 -13.45 33.14
N LYS A 547 52.32 -14.18 33.64
CA LYS A 547 53.24 -14.96 32.81
C LYS A 547 52.54 -16.10 32.05
N GLU A 548 51.61 -16.79 32.70
CA GLU A 548 50.83 -17.88 32.08
C GLU A 548 49.85 -17.33 31.04
N VAL A 549 49.18 -16.22 31.34
CA VAL A 549 48.30 -15.52 30.40
C VAL A 549 49.06 -15.11 29.14
N CYS A 550 50.26 -14.54 29.29
CA CYS A 550 51.07 -14.12 28.15
C CYS A 550 51.51 -15.31 27.29
N ARG A 551 51.82 -16.46 27.91
CA ARG A 551 52.13 -17.71 27.19
C ARG A 551 50.93 -18.20 26.39
N GLU A 552 49.74 -18.27 27.00
CA GLU A 552 48.50 -18.69 26.31
C GLU A 552 48.15 -17.76 25.14
N ILE A 553 48.37 -16.46 25.29
CA ILE A 553 48.21 -15.49 24.21
C ILE A 553 49.21 -15.79 23.08
N ALA A 554 50.49 -15.95 23.39
CA ALA A 554 51.53 -16.20 22.39
C ALA A 554 51.29 -17.50 21.60
N GLU A 555 50.81 -18.56 22.24
CA GLU A 555 50.49 -19.85 21.60
C GLU A 555 49.31 -19.76 20.62
N ASN A 556 48.45 -18.74 20.76
CA ASN A 556 47.21 -18.61 19.99
C ASN A 556 47.15 -17.35 19.11
N LEU A 557 48.17 -16.50 19.19
CA LEU A 557 48.27 -15.30 18.36
C LEU A 557 48.75 -15.70 16.96
N ARG A 558 48.09 -15.18 15.93
CA ARG A 558 48.46 -15.40 14.52
C ARG A 558 48.85 -14.07 13.88
N ASP A 559 49.54 -14.16 12.74
CA ASP A 559 49.84 -12.99 11.92
C ASP A 559 48.54 -12.26 11.53
N GLY A 560 48.57 -10.93 11.63
CA GLY A 560 47.41 -10.07 11.40
C GLY A 560 46.52 -9.84 12.63
N TYR A 561 46.75 -10.51 13.76
CA TYR A 561 46.06 -10.20 15.02
C TYR A 561 46.80 -9.11 15.81
N GLU A 562 46.04 -8.20 16.42
CA GLU A 562 46.60 -7.23 17.38
C GLU A 562 47.18 -7.96 18.60
N ASN A 563 48.46 -7.72 18.89
CA ASN A 563 49.12 -8.34 20.04
C ASN A 563 48.74 -7.61 21.33
N PRO A 564 48.04 -8.26 22.28
CA PRO A 564 47.56 -7.56 23.47
C PRO A 564 48.67 -7.31 24.51
N VAL A 565 49.84 -7.94 24.37
CA VAL A 565 50.94 -7.88 25.34
C VAL A 565 51.74 -6.59 25.15
N PRO A 566 51.76 -5.67 26.14
CA PRO A 566 52.51 -4.41 26.03
C PRO A 566 54.03 -4.65 25.91
N ALA A 567 54.73 -3.78 25.17
CA ALA A 567 56.17 -3.91 24.92
C ALA A 567 56.99 -4.11 26.20
N ARG A 568 56.71 -3.32 27.25
CA ARG A 568 57.42 -3.43 28.53
C ARG A 568 57.14 -4.75 29.28
N LEU A 569 55.97 -5.35 29.06
CA LEU A 569 55.67 -6.67 29.59
C LEU A 569 56.40 -7.77 28.81
N LYS A 570 56.59 -7.59 27.49
CA LYS A 570 57.44 -8.47 26.67
C LYS A 570 58.89 -8.47 27.16
N SER A 571 59.48 -7.28 27.37
CA SER A 571 60.83 -7.15 27.95
C SER A 571 60.96 -7.79 29.33
N TRP A 572 59.91 -7.70 30.16
CA TRP A 572 59.89 -8.39 31.47
C TRP A 572 59.88 -9.92 31.32
N LEU A 573 59.09 -10.46 30.38
CA LEU A 573 59.05 -11.89 30.09
C LEU A 573 60.40 -12.42 29.57
N GLN A 574 61.17 -11.56 28.90
CA GLN A 574 62.52 -11.83 28.40
C GLN A 574 63.62 -11.63 29.45
N GLY A 575 63.28 -11.13 30.65
CA GLY A 575 64.25 -10.87 31.72
C GLY A 575 65.05 -9.56 31.55
N GLU A 576 64.70 -8.72 30.58
CA GLU A 576 65.40 -7.45 30.30
C GLU A 576 65.06 -6.35 31.33
N VAL A 577 63.89 -6.44 31.96
CA VAL A 577 63.43 -5.48 32.98
C VAL A 577 62.77 -6.20 34.16
N THR A 578 62.86 -5.61 35.36
CA THR A 578 62.14 -6.09 36.55
C THR A 578 60.87 -5.27 36.77
N LEU A 579 59.75 -5.93 37.09
CA LEU A 579 58.48 -5.28 37.40
C LEU A 579 58.05 -5.60 38.84
N THR A 580 57.50 -4.61 39.54
CA THR A 580 56.94 -4.78 40.89
C THR A 580 55.57 -5.47 40.83
N PRO A 581 55.10 -6.11 41.92
CA PRO A 581 53.77 -6.74 41.98
C PRO A 581 52.63 -5.79 41.56
N ALA A 582 52.61 -4.55 42.08
CA ALA A 582 51.62 -3.54 41.72
C ALA A 582 51.65 -3.18 40.22
N ARG A 583 52.82 -3.20 39.59
CA ARG A 583 52.94 -2.99 38.13
C ARG A 583 52.42 -4.19 37.36
N LEU A 584 52.63 -5.42 37.85
CA LEU A 584 52.08 -6.63 37.23
C LEU A 584 50.55 -6.65 37.29
N GLU A 585 49.94 -6.27 38.42
CA GLU A 585 48.47 -6.11 38.53
C GLU A 585 47.93 -5.04 37.56
N ARG A 586 48.65 -3.92 37.42
CA ARG A 586 48.32 -2.90 36.40
C ARG A 586 48.39 -3.49 34.99
N TYR A 587 49.44 -4.24 34.67
CA TYR A 587 49.57 -4.88 33.36
C TYR A 587 48.53 -5.96 33.12
N GLN A 588 48.08 -6.66 34.15
CA GLN A 588 46.98 -7.62 34.06
C GLN A 588 45.68 -6.93 33.63
N ARG A 589 45.38 -5.75 34.18
CA ARG A 589 44.25 -4.92 33.73
C ARG A 589 44.41 -4.41 32.30
N VAL A 590 45.62 -3.98 31.92
CA VAL A 590 45.93 -3.54 30.54
C VAL A 590 45.79 -4.71 29.56
N LEU A 591 46.22 -5.91 29.92
CA LEU A 591 46.03 -7.13 29.12
C LEU A 591 44.54 -7.41 28.91
N SER A 592 43.71 -7.33 29.96
CA SER A 592 42.26 -7.49 29.83
C SER A 592 41.63 -6.51 28.85
N GLN A 593 42.08 -5.25 28.87
CA GLN A 593 41.63 -4.22 27.94
C GLN A 593 42.11 -4.51 26.51
N ASN A 594 43.39 -4.79 26.32
CA ASN A 594 43.96 -5.03 24.99
C ASN A 594 43.47 -6.34 24.36
N LEU A 595 43.13 -7.35 25.16
CA LEU A 595 42.59 -8.62 24.66
C LEU A 595 41.25 -8.43 23.94
N VAL A 596 40.50 -7.36 24.25
CA VAL A 596 39.32 -6.94 23.49
C VAL A 596 39.70 -6.62 22.04
N LEU A 597 40.75 -5.84 21.80
CA LEU A 597 41.22 -5.50 20.45
C LEU A 597 41.64 -6.73 19.67
N THR A 598 42.35 -7.66 20.33
CA THR A 598 42.76 -8.92 19.73
C THR A 598 41.53 -9.75 19.33
N ARG A 599 40.52 -9.87 20.20
CA ARG A 599 39.27 -10.59 19.91
C ARG A 599 38.48 -9.97 18.75
N LEU A 600 38.43 -8.64 18.66
CA LEU A 600 37.85 -7.94 17.52
C LEU A 600 38.61 -8.24 16.23
N SER A 601 39.94 -8.30 16.28
CA SER A 601 40.78 -8.65 15.13
C SER A 601 40.61 -10.11 14.69
N VAL A 602 40.38 -11.05 15.63
CA VAL A 602 40.00 -12.44 15.32
C VAL A 602 38.66 -12.48 14.56
N ILE A 603 37.67 -11.68 14.99
CA ILE A 603 36.37 -11.59 14.32
C ILE A 603 36.52 -11.04 12.90
N GLU A 604 37.27 -9.95 12.73
CA GLU A 604 37.52 -9.34 11.41
C GLU A 604 38.23 -10.32 10.47
N ALA A 605 39.29 -10.97 10.94
CA ALA A 605 40.03 -11.96 10.16
C ALA A 605 39.14 -13.15 9.76
N ALA A 606 38.32 -13.66 10.68
CA ALA A 606 37.37 -14.73 10.39
C ALA A 606 36.32 -14.30 9.35
N ALA A 607 35.80 -13.07 9.45
CA ALA A 607 34.85 -12.53 8.48
C ALA A 607 35.47 -12.40 7.08
N LEU A 608 36.66 -11.80 6.97
CA LEU A 608 37.35 -11.65 5.69
C LEU A 608 37.72 -13.00 5.07
N ALA A 609 38.20 -13.95 5.87
CA ALA A 609 38.48 -15.30 5.40
C ALA A 609 37.22 -16.00 4.87
N ALA A 610 36.06 -15.80 5.51
CA ALA A 610 34.80 -16.35 5.03
C ALA A 610 34.34 -15.72 3.71
N LEU A 611 34.52 -14.40 3.53
CA LEU A 611 34.20 -13.70 2.28
C LEU A 611 35.14 -14.11 1.13
N GLN A 612 36.43 -14.29 1.42
CA GLN A 612 37.45 -14.67 0.44
C GLN A 612 37.35 -16.15 0.04
N ARG A 613 36.67 -17.01 0.80
CA ARG A 613 36.56 -18.45 0.54
C ARG A 613 36.22 -18.73 -0.93
N GLY A 614 37.08 -19.48 -1.62
CA GLY A 614 36.91 -19.87 -3.03
C GLY A 614 37.27 -18.80 -4.08
N LEU A 615 37.99 -17.76 -3.65
CA LEU A 615 38.73 -16.81 -4.48
C LEU A 615 40.25 -17.05 -4.33
N PRO A 616 41.09 -16.61 -5.28
CA PRO A 616 42.54 -16.70 -5.16
C PRO A 616 43.07 -16.03 -3.88
N ALA A 617 44.15 -16.56 -3.34
CA ALA A 617 44.88 -15.90 -2.25
C ALA A 617 45.53 -14.62 -2.79
N MET A 618 45.40 -13.53 -2.06
CA MET A 618 46.01 -12.25 -2.39
C MET A 618 46.32 -11.47 -1.11
N GLU A 619 47.21 -10.50 -1.23
CA GLU A 619 47.41 -9.50 -0.19
C GLU A 619 46.14 -8.64 -0.05
N MET A 620 45.63 -8.52 1.18
CA MET A 620 44.40 -7.79 1.44
C MET A 620 44.67 -6.28 1.48
N THR A 621 44.40 -5.60 0.38
CA THR A 621 44.39 -4.13 0.32
C THR A 621 43.05 -3.57 0.82
N GLY A 622 42.97 -2.26 1.08
CA GLY A 622 41.69 -1.61 1.43
C GLY A 622 40.63 -1.72 0.33
N GLU A 623 41.05 -1.78 -0.93
CA GLU A 623 40.18 -2.02 -2.10
C GLU A 623 39.66 -3.45 -2.15
N GLY A 624 40.55 -4.44 -1.93
CA GLY A 624 40.15 -5.84 -1.83
C GLY A 624 39.14 -6.07 -0.70
N GLU A 625 39.37 -5.44 0.47
CA GLU A 625 38.44 -5.49 1.60
C GLU A 625 37.07 -4.91 1.21
N HIS A 626 37.05 -3.74 0.54
CA HIS A 626 35.81 -3.12 0.08
C HIS A 626 35.04 -4.02 -0.89
N ALA A 627 35.71 -4.56 -1.91
CA ALA A 627 35.09 -5.44 -2.91
C ALA A 627 34.54 -6.73 -2.28
N LEU A 628 35.23 -7.31 -1.29
CA LEU A 628 34.73 -8.47 -0.54
C LEU A 628 33.50 -8.15 0.28
N ARG A 629 33.49 -6.98 0.94
CA ARG A 629 32.33 -6.52 1.72
C ARG A 629 31.13 -6.28 0.82
N LEU A 630 31.34 -5.68 -0.36
CA LEU A 630 30.28 -5.53 -1.36
C LEU A 630 29.76 -6.88 -1.85
N LEU A 631 30.66 -7.81 -2.19
CA LEU A 631 30.30 -9.19 -2.56
C LEU A 631 29.48 -9.88 -1.47
N GLY A 632 29.82 -9.63 -0.20
CA GLY A 632 29.09 -10.14 0.95
C GLY A 632 27.66 -9.62 1.03
N SER A 633 27.46 -8.34 0.69
CA SER A 633 26.23 -7.59 1.04
C SER A 633 25.14 -7.70 -0.01
N ILE A 634 25.50 -8.02 -1.24
CA ILE A 634 24.59 -8.09 -2.38
C ILE A 634 23.89 -9.46 -2.52
N GLY A 635 22.61 -9.41 -2.91
CA GLY A 635 21.84 -10.58 -3.33
C GLY A 635 22.01 -10.85 -4.82
N SER A 636 21.65 -9.87 -5.65
CA SER A 636 21.82 -9.88 -7.11
C SER A 636 23.26 -9.55 -7.52
N ASN A 637 23.65 -9.90 -8.75
CA ASN A 637 25.00 -9.68 -9.31
C ASN A 637 26.16 -10.35 -8.54
N ARG A 638 25.89 -11.05 -7.43
CA ARG A 638 26.89 -11.73 -6.60
C ARG A 638 27.75 -12.70 -7.41
N ARG A 639 27.12 -13.45 -8.32
CA ARG A 639 27.83 -14.40 -9.20
C ARG A 639 28.74 -13.67 -10.18
N GLY A 640 28.26 -12.58 -10.79
CA GLY A 640 29.02 -11.71 -11.68
C GLY A 640 30.25 -11.15 -11.00
N LEU A 641 30.08 -10.47 -9.86
CA LEU A 641 31.18 -9.91 -9.08
C LEU A 641 32.19 -10.99 -8.67
N ARG A 642 31.72 -12.16 -8.20
CA ARG A 642 32.60 -13.25 -7.79
C ARG A 642 33.44 -13.80 -8.95
N LYS A 643 32.87 -13.92 -10.15
CA LYS A 643 33.61 -14.35 -11.34
C LYS A 643 34.65 -13.31 -11.73
N PHE A 644 34.28 -12.03 -11.73
CA PHE A 644 35.19 -10.92 -11.97
C PHE A 644 36.37 -10.95 -10.98
N LEU A 645 36.12 -10.94 -9.67
CA LEU A 645 37.17 -10.95 -8.65
C LEU A 645 38.09 -12.17 -8.76
N ARG A 646 37.54 -13.35 -9.07
CA ARG A 646 38.33 -14.55 -9.30
C ARG A 646 39.30 -14.39 -10.48
N ALA A 647 38.82 -13.86 -11.60
CA ALA A 647 39.65 -13.66 -12.79
C ALA A 647 40.69 -12.56 -12.56
N TYR A 648 40.24 -11.41 -12.04
CA TYR A 648 41.09 -10.25 -11.77
C TYR A 648 42.23 -10.58 -10.80
N TRP A 649 41.94 -11.26 -9.69
CA TRP A 649 42.97 -11.68 -8.73
C TRP A 649 43.83 -12.85 -9.21
N ALA A 650 43.43 -13.57 -10.25
CA ALA A 650 44.27 -14.52 -10.95
C ALA A 650 45.19 -13.84 -12.00
N GLY A 651 45.14 -12.51 -12.13
CA GLY A 651 45.94 -11.72 -13.07
C GLY A 651 45.26 -11.38 -14.39
N ASP A 652 43.99 -11.77 -14.58
CA ASP A 652 43.22 -11.48 -15.80
C ASP A 652 42.50 -10.13 -15.71
N THR A 653 43.25 -9.04 -15.86
CA THR A 653 42.70 -7.67 -15.78
C THR A 653 41.78 -7.32 -16.96
N ALA A 654 41.89 -8.04 -18.08
CA ALA A 654 41.08 -7.84 -19.29
C ALA A 654 39.80 -8.70 -19.33
N TYR A 655 39.44 -9.37 -18.22
CA TYR A 655 38.31 -10.32 -18.16
C TYR A 655 37.00 -9.76 -18.72
N LEU A 656 36.62 -8.52 -18.38
CA LEU A 656 35.37 -7.90 -18.82
C LEU A 656 35.43 -7.48 -20.30
N ALA A 657 36.54 -6.87 -20.72
CA ALA A 657 36.72 -6.38 -22.09
C ALA A 657 36.69 -7.50 -23.15
N LYS A 658 37.16 -8.71 -22.79
CA LYS A 658 37.14 -9.88 -23.68
C LYS A 658 35.90 -10.77 -23.54
N HIS A 659 34.97 -10.43 -22.65
CA HIS A 659 33.82 -11.29 -22.39
C HIS A 659 32.92 -11.40 -23.65
N PRO A 660 32.41 -12.59 -24.02
CA PRO A 660 31.58 -12.76 -25.21
C PRO A 660 30.35 -11.84 -25.28
N ALA A 661 29.66 -11.64 -24.15
CA ALA A 661 28.53 -10.71 -24.05
C ALA A 661 28.92 -9.24 -24.29
N THR A 662 30.10 -8.81 -23.83
CA THR A 662 30.65 -7.48 -24.12
C THR A 662 30.85 -7.29 -25.63
N ASN A 663 31.45 -8.28 -26.29
CA ASN A 663 31.66 -8.24 -27.74
C ASN A 663 30.35 -8.35 -28.54
N GLU A 664 29.35 -9.08 -28.03
CA GLU A 664 28.00 -9.10 -28.60
C GLU A 664 27.33 -7.74 -28.49
N TRP A 665 27.47 -7.07 -27.35
CA TRP A 665 26.90 -5.74 -27.14
C TRP A 665 27.45 -4.73 -28.15
N TYR A 666 28.79 -4.65 -28.32
CA TYR A 666 29.38 -3.76 -29.34
C TYR A 666 28.95 -4.09 -30.77
N ARG A 667 28.71 -5.36 -31.10
CA ARG A 667 28.19 -5.73 -32.42
C ARG A 667 26.77 -5.23 -32.67
N LYS A 668 25.96 -5.11 -31.61
CA LYS A 668 24.60 -4.56 -31.68
C LYS A 668 24.55 -3.03 -31.72
N HIS A 669 25.60 -2.36 -31.25
CA HIS A 669 25.68 -0.91 -31.11
C HIS A 669 26.85 -0.35 -31.96
N PRO A 670 26.84 -0.53 -33.29
CA PRO A 670 27.96 -0.15 -34.15
C PRO A 670 28.19 1.37 -34.23
N GLY A 671 27.20 2.18 -33.82
CA GLY A 671 27.31 3.64 -33.76
C GLY A 671 28.13 4.14 -32.57
N VAL A 672 28.36 3.31 -31.55
CA VAL A 672 29.13 3.70 -30.35
C VAL A 672 30.62 3.55 -30.62
N ALA A 673 31.34 4.67 -30.62
CA ALA A 673 32.80 4.67 -30.76
C ALA A 673 33.47 3.98 -29.55
N ARG A 674 33.82 2.69 -29.69
CA ARG A 674 34.35 1.84 -28.61
C ARG A 674 35.51 2.48 -27.85
N GLU A 675 36.52 3.01 -28.55
CA GLU A 675 37.70 3.58 -27.90
C GLU A 675 37.36 4.83 -27.07
N VAL A 676 36.42 5.66 -27.55
CA VAL A 676 35.95 6.85 -26.84
C VAL A 676 35.14 6.43 -25.61
N TRP A 677 34.25 5.44 -25.75
CA TRP A 677 33.44 4.94 -24.63
C TRP A 677 34.29 4.29 -23.53
N GLU A 678 35.30 3.51 -23.90
CA GLU A 678 36.16 2.82 -22.94
C GLU A 678 37.18 3.76 -22.28
N ARG A 679 37.68 4.82 -22.97
CA ARG A 679 38.74 5.69 -22.44
C ARG A 679 38.28 7.05 -21.94
N GLY A 680 37.18 7.57 -22.48
CA GLY A 680 36.65 8.89 -22.14
C GLY A 680 37.34 10.01 -22.92
N ILE A 681 36.99 11.24 -22.56
CA ILE A 681 37.58 12.47 -23.10
C ILE A 681 38.28 13.25 -21.98
N PRO A 682 39.37 14.00 -22.29
CA PRO A 682 39.96 14.90 -21.32
C PRO A 682 39.02 16.06 -21.03
N PHE A 683 38.73 16.30 -19.74
CA PHE A 683 37.87 17.41 -19.32
C PHE A 683 38.36 18.02 -18.00
N GLU A 684 38.90 19.22 -18.10
CA GLU A 684 39.43 19.99 -16.96
C GLU A 684 38.83 21.39 -16.97
N SER A 685 38.44 21.88 -15.79
CA SER A 685 37.93 23.22 -15.60
C SER A 685 38.39 23.79 -14.26
N GLY A 686 39.39 24.68 -14.30
CA GLY A 686 39.99 25.25 -13.10
C GLY A 686 40.72 24.19 -12.28
N CYS A 687 40.33 24.00 -11.01
CA CYS A 687 40.90 23.00 -10.11
C CYS A 687 40.13 21.66 -10.11
N TYR A 688 39.19 21.50 -11.04
CA TYR A 688 38.36 20.30 -11.14
C TYR A 688 38.63 19.52 -12.42
N ARG A 689 38.59 18.20 -12.30
CA ARG A 689 38.77 17.24 -13.40
C ARG A 689 37.64 16.22 -13.39
N ILE A 690 37.02 15.99 -14.55
CA ILE A 690 36.03 14.92 -14.76
C ILE A 690 36.66 13.84 -15.62
N GLU A 691 36.60 12.59 -15.17
CA GLU A 691 37.10 11.44 -15.92
C GLU A 691 36.18 10.24 -15.75
N LEU A 692 36.20 9.37 -16.77
CA LEU A 692 35.73 8.00 -16.64
C LEU A 692 36.64 7.24 -15.67
N GLU A 693 36.03 6.54 -14.71
CA GLU A 693 36.76 5.67 -13.82
C GLU A 693 37.12 4.35 -14.51
N GLN A 694 38.42 4.02 -14.48
CA GLN A 694 38.99 2.86 -15.14
C GLN A 694 39.45 1.80 -14.13
N ASP A 695 39.70 2.19 -12.88
CA ASP A 695 40.02 1.24 -11.84
C ASP A 695 38.72 0.52 -11.39
N PRO A 696 38.62 -0.81 -11.59
CA PRO A 696 37.42 -1.54 -11.25
C PRO A 696 37.08 -1.48 -9.76
N PHE A 697 38.07 -1.34 -8.86
CA PHE A 697 37.80 -1.18 -7.44
C PHE A 697 37.30 0.23 -7.10
N GLU A 698 37.72 1.25 -7.82
CA GLU A 698 37.19 2.60 -7.70
C GLU A 698 35.76 2.70 -8.24
N VAL A 699 35.41 1.96 -9.30
CA VAL A 699 34.01 1.84 -9.78
C VAL A 699 33.13 1.27 -8.68
N LEU A 700 33.55 0.19 -8.00
CA LEU A 700 32.77 -0.41 -6.91
C LEU A 700 32.55 0.56 -5.73
N LYS A 701 33.39 1.59 -5.56
CA LYS A 701 33.26 2.62 -4.52
C LYS A 701 32.30 3.76 -4.89
N LEU A 702 31.66 3.75 -6.06
CA LEU A 702 30.82 4.86 -6.54
C LEU A 702 29.76 5.31 -5.54
N GLY A 703 29.16 4.37 -4.81
CA GLY A 703 28.20 4.70 -3.77
C GLY A 703 28.86 5.15 -2.47
N THR A 704 30.02 4.57 -2.13
CA THR A 704 30.75 4.80 -0.88
C THR A 704 31.38 6.19 -0.81
N TYR A 705 31.86 6.74 -1.92
CA TYR A 705 32.45 8.09 -1.91
C TYR A 705 31.42 9.16 -1.54
N VAL A 706 30.23 9.08 -2.12
CA VAL A 706 29.19 10.11 -2.01
C VAL A 706 28.07 9.75 -1.01
N GLY A 707 28.14 8.57 -0.38
CA GLY A 707 27.16 8.12 0.61
C GLY A 707 25.76 7.85 0.03
N SER A 708 25.67 7.34 -1.20
CA SER A 708 24.39 7.01 -1.86
C SER A 708 23.91 5.58 -1.55
N CYS A 709 22.69 5.24 -1.99
CA CYS A 709 22.10 3.89 -1.89
C CYS A 709 22.94 2.78 -2.54
N LEU A 710 23.92 3.14 -3.37
CA LEU A 710 24.84 2.24 -4.07
C LEU A 710 26.06 1.85 -3.21
N ALA A 711 26.22 2.40 -2.00
CA ALA A 711 27.33 2.09 -1.10
C ALA A 711 27.21 0.66 -0.55
N VAL A 712 28.30 0.11 -0.02
CA VAL A 712 28.24 -1.16 0.74
C VAL A 712 27.24 -1.04 1.88
N GLY A 713 26.23 -1.92 1.90
CA GLY A 713 25.13 -1.90 2.87
C GLY A 713 23.95 -1.00 2.51
N GLY A 714 24.01 -0.26 1.39
CA GLY A 714 22.88 0.47 0.83
C GLY A 714 21.87 -0.45 0.15
N LEU A 715 20.65 0.06 -0.07
CA LEU A 715 19.52 -0.70 -0.61
C LEU A 715 19.76 -1.22 -2.04
N CYS A 716 20.56 -0.51 -2.84
CA CYS A 716 20.78 -0.79 -4.27
C CYS A 716 22.26 -1.08 -4.56
N SER A 717 23.01 -1.59 -3.58
CA SER A 717 24.46 -1.80 -3.68
C SER A 717 24.90 -2.72 -4.83
N GLU A 718 24.02 -3.61 -5.29
CA GLU A 718 24.21 -4.47 -6.44
C GLU A 718 24.40 -3.70 -7.75
N SER A 719 23.89 -2.48 -7.87
CA SER A 719 24.03 -1.67 -9.08
C SER A 719 25.43 -1.08 -9.23
N ALA A 720 26.20 -0.98 -8.13
CA ALA A 720 27.63 -0.70 -8.22
C ALA A 720 28.39 -1.84 -8.93
N VAL A 721 27.90 -3.08 -8.81
CA VAL A 721 28.43 -4.20 -9.59
C VAL A 721 27.98 -4.11 -11.04
N ALA A 722 26.72 -3.75 -11.31
CA ALA A 722 26.24 -3.57 -12.68
C ALA A 722 27.07 -2.51 -13.43
N ALA A 723 27.36 -1.37 -12.78
CA ALA A 723 28.23 -0.34 -13.32
C ALA A 723 29.67 -0.81 -13.60
N LEU A 724 30.14 -1.84 -12.90
CA LEU A 724 31.44 -2.46 -13.16
C LEU A 724 31.37 -3.47 -14.32
N VAL A 725 30.40 -4.39 -14.28
CA VAL A 725 30.43 -5.58 -15.16
C VAL A 725 29.75 -5.34 -16.51
N ASP A 726 28.81 -4.41 -16.59
CA ASP A 726 28.12 -4.14 -17.84
C ASP A 726 28.87 -3.11 -18.67
N VAL A 727 29.27 -3.49 -19.88
CA VAL A 727 30.00 -2.60 -20.78
C VAL A 727 29.20 -1.35 -21.16
N ASN A 728 27.86 -1.38 -21.12
CA ASN A 728 27.03 -0.25 -21.50
C ASN A 728 26.85 0.78 -20.37
N LYS A 729 27.57 0.65 -19.25
CA LYS A 729 27.50 1.56 -18.09
C LYS A 729 28.90 2.04 -17.75
N GLN A 730 29.00 3.30 -17.34
CA GLN A 730 30.26 3.92 -16.95
C GLN A 730 30.05 4.87 -15.76
N VAL A 731 31.12 5.08 -14.98
CA VAL A 731 31.12 6.00 -13.85
C VAL A 731 32.04 7.17 -14.14
N LEU A 732 31.51 8.38 -13.97
CA LEU A 732 32.28 9.60 -13.99
C LEU A 732 32.54 10.07 -12.56
N TYR A 733 33.76 10.54 -12.30
CA TYR A 733 34.08 11.23 -11.07
C TYR A 733 34.59 12.64 -11.32
N LEU A 734 34.11 13.57 -10.50
CA LEU A 734 34.67 14.89 -10.35
C LEU A 734 35.71 14.86 -9.21
N ARG A 735 36.96 15.20 -9.52
CA ARG A 735 38.07 15.26 -8.56
C ARG A 735 38.54 16.69 -8.35
N ASP A 736 38.92 17.02 -7.10
CA ASP A 736 39.61 18.26 -6.77
C ASP A 736 41.13 18.17 -7.05
N GLU A 737 41.85 19.27 -6.83
CA GLU A 737 43.32 19.35 -6.97
C GLU A 737 44.10 18.31 -6.14
N ARG A 738 43.48 17.76 -5.08
CA ARG A 738 44.05 16.72 -4.20
C ARG A 738 43.63 15.32 -4.62
N ARG A 739 43.02 15.18 -5.81
CA ARG A 739 42.45 13.95 -6.36
C ARG A 739 41.33 13.35 -5.50
N ARG A 740 40.70 14.13 -4.62
CA ARG A 740 39.57 13.64 -3.82
C ARG A 740 38.31 13.66 -4.65
N VAL A 741 37.52 12.59 -4.57
CA VAL A 741 36.20 12.52 -5.19
C VAL A 741 35.26 13.48 -4.47
N ILE A 742 34.72 14.47 -5.19
CA ILE A 742 33.76 15.44 -4.63
C ILE A 742 32.33 15.20 -5.13
N ALA A 743 32.19 14.63 -6.32
CA ALA A 743 30.91 14.25 -6.90
C ALA A 743 31.11 13.11 -7.91
N ARG A 744 30.03 12.41 -8.24
CA ARG A 744 30.01 11.32 -9.21
C ARG A 744 28.76 11.39 -10.07
N GLN A 745 28.84 10.83 -11.27
CA GLN A 745 27.71 10.61 -12.15
C GLN A 745 27.79 9.21 -12.74
N LEU A 746 26.65 8.54 -12.86
CA LEU A 746 26.56 7.32 -13.67
C LEU A 746 26.10 7.75 -15.07
N ILE A 747 26.63 7.12 -16.11
CA ILE A 747 26.16 7.28 -17.48
C ILE A 747 26.01 5.90 -18.12
N ALA A 748 25.11 5.79 -19.09
CA ALA A 748 24.89 4.55 -19.83
C ALA A 748 24.59 4.81 -21.30
N ILE A 749 24.74 3.79 -22.13
CA ILE A 749 24.20 3.77 -23.49
C ILE A 749 22.90 2.97 -23.49
N SER A 750 21.82 3.59 -23.96
CA SER A 750 20.52 2.93 -24.15
C SER A 750 20.54 1.94 -25.30
N ASP A 751 19.54 1.07 -25.36
CA ASP A 751 19.35 0.10 -26.45
C ASP A 751 19.13 0.76 -27.83
N ASP A 752 18.82 2.06 -27.86
CA ASP A 752 18.65 2.89 -29.05
C ASP A 752 19.85 3.82 -29.34
N ASP A 753 21.06 3.45 -28.86
CA ASP A 753 22.31 4.20 -29.09
C ASP A 753 22.25 5.67 -28.62
N ARG A 754 21.68 5.94 -27.44
CA ARG A 754 21.69 7.30 -26.82
C ARG A 754 22.48 7.31 -25.51
N LEU A 755 23.18 8.42 -25.25
CA LEU A 755 23.82 8.64 -23.95
C LEU A 755 22.77 9.03 -22.92
N VAL A 756 22.52 8.13 -21.97
CA VAL A 756 21.66 8.38 -20.80
C VAL A 756 22.54 8.81 -19.64
N CYS A 757 22.27 10.02 -19.13
CA CYS A 757 22.99 10.61 -18.02
C CYS A 757 22.12 10.53 -16.77
N PHE A 758 22.61 9.94 -15.68
CA PHE A 758 21.89 9.84 -14.41
C PHE A 758 22.21 11.02 -13.48
N PRO A 759 21.44 11.27 -12.41
CA PRO A 759 21.66 12.39 -11.51
C PRO A 759 23.08 12.42 -10.91
N VAL A 760 23.58 13.63 -10.68
CA VAL A 760 24.87 13.89 -10.02
C VAL A 760 24.74 13.73 -8.51
N TYR A 761 25.63 12.93 -7.91
CA TYR A 761 25.67 12.70 -6.46
C TYR A 761 26.93 13.28 -5.79
N PRO A 762 26.87 13.68 -4.51
CA PRO A 762 25.66 13.70 -3.67
C PRO A 762 24.64 14.71 -4.20
N GLY A 763 23.35 14.55 -3.88
CA GLY A 763 22.32 15.48 -4.38
C GLY A 763 22.57 16.95 -3.97
N SER A 764 23.30 17.14 -2.86
CA SER A 764 23.79 18.41 -2.34
C SER A 764 25.03 18.97 -3.05
N ALA A 765 25.55 18.29 -4.08
CA ALA A 765 26.68 18.78 -4.87
C ALA A 765 26.39 20.20 -5.39
N ALA A 766 27.42 21.04 -5.35
CA ALA A 766 27.33 22.44 -5.74
C ALA A 766 26.86 22.59 -7.19
N ARG A 767 26.21 23.71 -7.50
CA ARG A 767 25.67 23.97 -8.83
C ARG A 767 26.76 23.97 -9.90
N GLU A 768 27.94 24.45 -9.55
CA GLU A 768 29.13 24.47 -10.40
C GLU A 768 29.50 23.03 -10.81
N ALA A 769 29.54 22.09 -9.86
CA ALA A 769 29.82 20.68 -10.15
C ALA A 769 28.77 20.07 -11.10
N LYS A 770 27.48 20.34 -10.86
CA LYS A 770 26.39 19.93 -11.75
C LYS A 770 26.50 20.56 -13.14
N THR A 771 27.01 21.79 -13.24
CA THR A 771 27.22 22.44 -14.54
C THR A 771 28.36 21.77 -15.31
N LEU A 772 29.46 21.43 -14.63
CA LEU A 772 30.59 20.74 -15.25
C LEU A 772 30.23 19.36 -15.79
N PHE A 773 29.43 18.56 -15.06
CA PHE A 773 28.97 17.27 -15.57
C PHE A 773 28.11 17.41 -16.82
N ARG A 774 27.19 18.38 -16.85
CA ARG A 774 26.39 18.63 -18.07
C ARG A 774 27.28 18.96 -19.26
N ASP A 775 28.24 19.87 -19.05
CA ASP A 775 29.12 20.32 -20.12
C ASP A 775 30.03 19.17 -20.60
N PHE A 776 30.46 18.29 -19.68
CA PHE A 776 31.13 17.02 -20.00
C PHE A 776 30.22 16.11 -20.83
N ASP A 777 28.98 15.88 -20.40
CA ASP A 777 28.04 14.95 -21.04
C ASP A 777 27.78 15.33 -22.50
N TYR A 778 27.57 16.62 -22.79
CA TYR A 778 27.41 17.10 -24.16
C TYR A 778 28.67 16.94 -25.00
N ALA A 779 29.85 17.25 -24.44
CA ALA A 779 31.12 17.06 -25.13
C ALA A 779 31.40 15.57 -25.40
N PHE A 780 31.09 14.71 -24.43
CA PHE A 780 31.31 13.28 -24.51
C PHE A 780 30.36 12.62 -25.51
N ALA A 781 29.08 12.98 -25.50
CA ALA A 781 28.11 12.52 -26.51
C ALA A 781 28.51 12.93 -27.93
N ALA A 782 28.98 14.17 -28.11
CA ALA A 782 29.46 14.65 -29.41
C ALA A 782 30.66 13.85 -29.92
N GLU A 783 31.64 13.55 -29.05
CA GLU A 783 32.81 12.74 -29.42
C GLU A 783 32.44 11.27 -29.66
N LEU A 784 31.46 10.73 -28.91
CA LEU A 784 30.96 9.37 -29.11
C LEU A 784 30.18 9.19 -30.41
N GLY A 785 29.65 10.28 -30.98
CA GLY A 785 28.77 10.25 -32.15
C GLY A 785 27.33 9.84 -31.84
N VAL A 786 26.89 9.93 -30.59
CA VAL A 786 25.53 9.56 -30.13
C VAL A 786 24.79 10.77 -29.53
N PRO A 787 23.46 10.86 -29.64
CA PRO A 787 22.70 11.93 -29.00
C PRO A 787 22.60 11.71 -27.48
N VAL A 788 22.55 12.81 -26.72
CA VAL A 788 22.16 12.79 -25.30
C VAL A 788 20.65 12.54 -25.21
N TYR A 789 20.23 11.64 -24.32
CA TYR A 789 18.83 11.45 -23.98
C TYR A 789 18.31 12.62 -23.13
N VAL A 790 17.14 13.18 -23.51
CA VAL A 790 16.46 14.24 -22.77
C VAL A 790 15.00 13.83 -22.56
N SER A 791 14.59 13.67 -21.30
CA SER A 791 13.23 13.28 -20.94
C SER A 791 12.22 14.31 -21.44
N LYS A 792 11.07 13.82 -21.94
CA LYS A 792 9.92 14.66 -22.32
C LYS A 792 8.84 14.46 -21.26
N GLU A 793 8.45 15.55 -20.60
CA GLU A 793 7.26 15.58 -19.73
C GLU A 793 7.23 14.54 -18.58
N GLY A 794 8.40 14.16 -18.05
CA GLY A 794 8.52 13.38 -16.80
C GLY A 794 8.30 11.88 -16.94
N ASP A 795 8.25 11.35 -18.17
CA ASP A 795 8.29 9.91 -18.43
C ASP A 795 9.63 9.56 -19.11
N ASP A 796 10.33 8.57 -18.57
CA ASP A 796 11.61 8.10 -19.09
C ASP A 796 11.35 6.97 -20.09
N ASP A 797 11.38 7.27 -21.39
CA ASP A 797 11.06 6.33 -22.47
C ASP A 797 12.28 5.56 -23.01
N TYR A 798 13.41 5.58 -22.30
CA TYR A 798 14.60 4.82 -22.66
C TYR A 798 14.63 3.42 -22.03
N SER A 799 15.47 2.54 -22.59
CA SER A 799 15.83 1.26 -21.99
C SER A 799 17.34 1.09 -21.97
N VAL A 800 17.90 0.68 -20.82
CA VAL A 800 19.31 0.32 -20.66
C VAL A 800 19.39 -1.15 -20.25
N GLY A 801 19.81 -2.02 -21.17
CA GLY A 801 19.92 -3.45 -20.91
C GLY A 801 20.96 -3.83 -19.84
N CYS A 802 20.74 -4.99 -19.20
CA CYS A 802 21.75 -5.70 -18.42
C CYS A 802 22.58 -6.61 -19.34
N VAL A 803 23.91 -6.42 -19.41
CA VAL A 803 24.78 -7.19 -20.32
C VAL A 803 25.33 -8.45 -19.63
N LEU A 804 25.93 -8.27 -18.46
CA LEU A 804 26.47 -9.31 -17.57
C LEU A 804 25.78 -9.34 -16.21
N SER A 805 25.25 -8.21 -15.76
CA SER A 805 24.47 -8.10 -14.55
C SER A 805 23.13 -8.82 -14.70
N ASP A 806 22.56 -9.25 -13.58
CA ASP A 806 21.21 -9.79 -13.49
C ASP A 806 20.17 -8.67 -13.27
N ALA A 807 20.58 -7.59 -12.61
CA ALA A 807 19.73 -6.45 -12.27
C ALA A 807 20.57 -5.19 -12.04
N TRP A 808 19.94 -4.03 -12.21
CA TRP A 808 20.49 -2.74 -11.81
C TRP A 808 19.36 -1.79 -11.42
N TRP A 809 19.72 -0.73 -10.70
CA TRP A 809 18.80 0.30 -10.23
C TRP A 809 18.91 1.51 -11.14
N ASP A 810 17.78 1.86 -11.73
CA ASP A 810 17.61 3.02 -12.59
C ASP A 810 17.06 4.19 -11.75
N ASP A 811 17.88 5.24 -11.59
CA ASP A 811 17.52 6.45 -10.83
C ASP A 811 16.73 7.48 -11.68
N GLY A 812 16.41 7.14 -12.93
CA GLY A 812 15.84 8.05 -13.91
C GLY A 812 16.89 8.93 -14.58
N SER A 813 16.54 9.51 -15.73
CA SER A 813 17.46 10.42 -16.44
C SER A 813 17.60 11.75 -15.70
N TRP A 814 18.79 12.35 -15.81
CA TRP A 814 19.07 13.64 -15.22
C TRP A 814 18.31 14.76 -15.95
N ASP A 815 17.53 15.52 -15.19
CA ASP A 815 17.00 16.80 -15.66
C ASP A 815 18.12 17.86 -15.84
N PHE A 816 18.46 18.08 -17.11
CA PHE A 816 19.41 19.09 -17.55
C PHE A 816 18.95 20.55 -17.28
N GLU A 817 17.66 20.79 -17.02
CA GLU A 817 17.12 22.13 -16.73
C GLU A 817 17.40 22.64 -15.31
N VAL A 818 17.65 21.73 -14.36
CA VAL A 818 18.09 22.09 -12.99
C VAL A 818 19.42 22.88 -13.02
N GLY A 819 20.21 22.76 -14.10
CA GLY A 819 21.38 23.61 -14.36
C GLY A 819 21.05 24.96 -15.05
N ALA A 820 19.98 25.02 -15.84
CA ALA A 820 19.66 26.10 -16.77
C ALA A 820 18.68 27.16 -16.23
N ALA A 821 17.83 26.84 -15.26
CA ALA A 821 16.69 27.65 -14.79
C ALA A 821 17.00 29.06 -14.20
N LEU A 822 18.24 29.57 -14.27
CA LEU A 822 18.59 30.93 -13.84
C LEU A 822 19.32 31.78 -14.90
N LEU A 823 19.55 31.26 -16.11
CA LEU A 823 20.00 32.10 -17.23
C LEU A 823 18.84 32.82 -17.94
N SER A 824 17.60 32.33 -17.81
CA SER A 824 16.40 32.98 -18.36
C SER A 824 15.89 34.14 -17.49
N THR A 825 16.12 34.10 -16.17
CA THR A 825 15.74 35.17 -15.23
C THR A 825 16.67 36.38 -15.27
N LYS A 826 17.90 36.25 -15.81
CA LYS A 826 18.77 37.41 -16.12
C LYS A 826 18.54 38.03 -17.51
N ARG A 827 17.84 37.35 -18.43
CA ARG A 827 17.45 37.94 -19.74
C ARG A 827 16.06 38.59 -19.75
N ARG A 828 15.17 38.27 -18.80
CA ARG A 828 13.87 38.95 -18.63
C ARG A 828 13.91 40.20 -17.73
N ALA A 829 14.99 40.45 -17.00
CA ALA A 829 15.15 41.66 -16.18
C ALA A 829 15.81 42.85 -16.92
N ASN A 830 16.07 42.73 -18.24
CA ASN A 830 16.61 43.81 -19.09
C ASN A 830 15.78 44.09 -20.36
N LEU A 831 14.59 43.51 -20.48
CA LEU A 831 13.57 43.83 -21.48
C LEU A 831 12.20 43.54 -20.86
N GLY A 832 11.59 44.55 -20.24
CA GLY A 832 10.31 44.49 -19.55
C GLY A 832 10.20 45.56 -18.48
#